data_AF-A0A6P4ZUK1-F1
#
_entry.id   AF-A0A6P4ZUK1-F1
#
_cell.length_a   1.000
_cell.length_b   1.000
_cell.length_c   1.000
_cell.angle_alpha   90.00
_cell.angle_beta   90.00
_cell.angle_gamma   90.00
#
_symmetry.space_group_name_H-M   'P 1'
#
loop_
_entity.id
_entity.type
_entity.pdbx_description
1 polymer ?
#
loop_
_entity_poly.entity_id
_entity_poly.type
_entity_poly.pdbx_seq_one_letter_code
_entity_poly.pdbx_strand_id
1 'polypeptide(L)'
;MAKRAATAVIKSAASHRPPMRLPPLPTIREVVKLYRLNAVKQLSQNFLFDSNLTDKIVKSAGNLEGAFVCEVGPGPGGITRSILKAGAAKVVVVELDRRFNAGLRLLQAAAPGRVEIVNDDILTYNMAKALPLDLAVPWEGDPPNVHIIGNLPFNVSTPLIICWLEALALRTGPFVYGRTQLTLTFQKEVCERICAPPRTSQRSRLSVMSQYLCQVKHCFRIPGKCFVPKPDVDVGVVHFTPLDRYAEAQGQPPVDESQDWELVSGNENGTHTVLRFNRRLTTCDVRDRVINDDTMRVLWAWHDNDPEDDTGPSGPAYHGSNRGARATLLLNRKLTETPAVGTTHTFDLIMNNVSIPSHQDTTYWCRVFEMPTLASKHHIIKAEPVITAGNEGVFHHLILYKCRRNPNMTVVPQEHPGHECYTPNMPSDWSDCYEGSMVVAWAIGGGDVIYPEHVGYPIGDEEGTGYVLMEVHYDNPQLASGISDSSGIRITYTPELRDHDMGTLEVGVLVTQYHVIPPETEEFTSSGFCSSQCLSEFIEESGEPIKIIGVMLHAHLLGVRLNARLIHNGTETEIARDDNYDFNLQSTRMLKEEVTVYPGDVLITECTYSSAHKNSVTYGGLSTTDEMCETFFLYYPRFNLSFCDSMANIHHVVNFAGVQNFYLDASFDVHVLAPENMVNMSYREVMEAVPWSREKAQDFAEFQMNSTFYSSCRGTPESSVDTDALQQFTVPFPRGTRQPREDVCSLRATPTPDPQGGSGPSDSPGPAGGCTALQAHHAAGYVLSTCLVALVFTIWAE
;
A
#
# COMPACT_ATOMS: atom_id res chain seq x y z
N MET A 1 -16.75 -29.43 57.79
CA MET A 1 -15.46 -28.69 57.65
C MET A 1 -15.29 -28.29 56.19
N ALA A 2 -14.32 -27.40 55.89
CA ALA A 2 -14.01 -26.83 54.57
C ALA A 2 -15.12 -25.97 53.90
N LYS A 3 -14.92 -24.64 53.93
CA LYS A 3 -15.61 -23.69 53.03
C LYS A 3 -14.79 -23.52 51.75
N ARG A 4 -15.46 -23.17 50.65
CA ARG A 4 -14.85 -22.81 49.36
C ARG A 4 -13.80 -21.71 49.51
N ALA A 5 -12.65 -21.88 48.88
CA ALA A 5 -11.72 -20.77 48.61
C ALA A 5 -12.24 -19.96 47.41
N ALA A 6 -12.25 -18.64 47.55
CA ALA A 6 -12.48 -17.70 46.45
C ALA A 6 -11.28 -16.75 46.40
N THR A 7 -10.61 -16.68 45.25
CA THR A 7 -9.38 -15.91 45.06
C THR A 7 -9.68 -14.42 45.15
N ALA A 8 -9.05 -13.73 46.11
CA ALA A 8 -9.25 -12.29 46.28
C ALA A 8 -8.47 -11.52 45.21
N VAL A 9 -9.18 -10.78 44.35
CA VAL A 9 -8.57 -9.81 43.44
C VAL A 9 -8.06 -8.63 44.28
N ILE A 10 -6.73 -8.46 44.31
CA ILE A 10 -6.09 -7.31 44.95
C ILE A 10 -6.37 -6.08 44.09
N LYS A 11 -7.35 -5.26 44.49
CA LYS A 11 -7.45 -3.89 43.97
C LYS A 11 -6.23 -3.12 44.46
N SER A 12 -5.36 -2.69 43.55
CA SER A 12 -4.30 -1.75 43.90
C SER A 12 -4.94 -0.45 44.38
N ALA A 13 -4.51 0.02 45.54
CA ALA A 13 -4.98 1.30 46.06
C ALA A 13 -4.27 2.43 45.29
N ALA A 14 -4.96 3.03 44.33
CA ALA A 14 -4.49 4.26 43.70
C ALA A 14 -4.26 5.31 44.80
N SER A 15 -3.00 5.70 45.02
CA SER A 15 -2.65 6.61 46.10
C SER A 15 -3.15 8.03 45.77
N HIS A 16 -4.37 8.35 46.20
CA HIS A 16 -4.87 9.72 46.21
C HIS A 16 -3.96 10.58 47.09
N ARG A 17 -3.01 11.29 46.46
CA ARG A 17 -2.33 12.40 47.12
C ARG A 17 -3.41 13.43 47.49
N PRO A 18 -3.41 13.97 48.71
CA PRO A 18 -4.40 14.98 49.08
C PRO A 18 -4.23 16.21 48.18
N PRO A 19 -5.33 16.83 47.69
CA PRO A 19 -5.25 17.97 46.79
C PRO A 19 -4.46 19.10 47.44
N MET A 20 -3.50 19.65 46.70
CA MET A 20 -2.56 20.62 47.25
C MET A 20 -3.29 21.87 47.74
N ARG A 21 -3.22 22.12 49.05
CA ARG A 21 -3.56 23.43 49.61
C ARG A 21 -2.34 24.32 49.53
N LEU A 22 -2.34 25.23 48.55
CA LEU A 22 -1.42 26.37 48.57
C LEU A 22 -1.54 27.10 49.93
N PRO A 23 -0.43 27.62 50.49
CA PRO A 23 -0.48 28.46 51.69
C PRO A 23 -1.39 29.69 51.48
N PRO A 24 -1.84 30.36 52.56
CA PRO A 24 -2.70 31.53 52.46
C PRO A 24 -2.00 32.66 51.68
N LEU A 25 -2.35 32.78 50.42
CA LEU A 25 -1.86 33.79 49.49
C LEU A 25 -2.87 34.93 49.38
N PRO A 26 -2.43 36.18 49.17
CA PRO A 26 -3.32 37.28 48.82
C PRO A 26 -4.21 36.90 47.63
N THR A 27 -5.47 37.33 47.66
CA THR A 27 -6.41 37.14 46.54
C THR A 27 -5.90 37.88 45.29
N ILE A 28 -6.35 37.46 44.11
CA ILE A 28 -5.94 38.08 42.84
C ILE A 28 -6.19 39.61 42.85
N ARG A 29 -7.32 40.05 43.43
CA ARG A 29 -7.64 41.48 43.60
C ARG A 29 -6.68 42.20 44.55
N GLU A 30 -6.24 41.56 45.62
CA GLU A 30 -5.24 42.12 46.54
C GLU A 30 -3.86 42.20 45.91
N VAL A 31 -3.42 41.20 45.12
CA VAL A 31 -2.16 41.25 44.36
C VAL A 31 -2.17 42.46 43.41
N VAL A 32 -3.25 42.61 42.62
CA VAL A 32 -3.43 43.75 41.70
C VAL A 32 -3.39 45.09 42.45
N LYS A 33 -4.07 45.20 43.60
CA LYS A 33 -4.08 46.42 44.42
C LYS A 33 -2.73 46.73 45.07
N LEU A 34 -2.06 45.72 45.62
CA LEU A 34 -0.81 45.84 46.39
C LEU A 34 0.36 46.28 45.48
N TYR A 35 0.43 45.74 44.27
CA TYR A 35 1.43 46.14 43.27
C TYR A 35 0.95 47.26 42.33
N ARG A 36 -0.22 47.88 42.60
CA ARG A 36 -0.83 48.98 41.83
C ARG A 36 -0.93 48.69 40.33
N LEU A 37 -1.26 47.45 40.00
CA LEU A 37 -1.32 46.95 38.63
C LEU A 37 -2.62 47.43 37.96
N ASN A 38 -2.49 47.95 36.75
CA ASN A 38 -3.60 48.36 35.90
C ASN A 38 -3.42 47.74 34.52
N ALA A 39 -4.52 47.32 33.90
CA ALA A 39 -4.53 46.78 32.54
C ALA A 39 -3.99 47.81 31.54
N VAL A 40 -3.04 47.38 30.70
CA VAL A 40 -2.45 48.22 29.65
C VAL A 40 -3.21 47.97 28.35
N LYS A 41 -3.82 49.03 27.81
CA LYS A 41 -4.63 48.96 26.58
C LYS A 41 -3.84 48.44 25.37
N GLN A 42 -2.55 48.77 25.28
CA GLN A 42 -1.66 48.29 24.21
C GLN A 42 -1.40 46.78 24.26
N LEU A 43 -1.54 46.15 25.43
CA LEU A 43 -1.37 44.71 25.65
C LEU A 43 -2.70 43.95 25.65
N SER A 44 -3.83 44.62 25.34
CA SER A 44 -5.19 44.05 25.33
C SER A 44 -5.53 43.19 26.56
N GLN A 45 -5.09 43.64 27.75
CA GLN A 45 -5.22 42.87 28.99
C GLN A 45 -6.65 42.89 29.56
N ASN A 46 -7.23 41.72 29.75
CA ASN A 46 -8.50 41.50 30.45
C ASN A 46 -8.34 40.38 31.49
N PHE A 47 -8.36 40.70 32.78
CA PHE A 47 -8.04 39.74 33.84
C PHE A 47 -9.29 39.01 34.36
N LEU A 48 -9.18 37.70 34.54
CA LEU A 48 -10.22 36.86 35.13
C LEU A 48 -9.94 36.64 36.63
N PHE A 49 -10.86 37.08 37.49
CA PHE A 49 -10.69 37.03 38.96
C PHE A 49 -11.53 35.97 39.67
N ASP A 50 -12.49 35.34 38.98
CA ASP A 50 -13.36 34.31 39.54
C ASP A 50 -12.68 32.93 39.44
N SER A 51 -12.34 32.37 40.60
CA SER A 51 -11.67 31.06 40.66
C SER A 51 -12.53 29.92 40.11
N ASN A 52 -13.86 30.03 40.13
CA ASN A 52 -14.72 28.99 39.56
C ASN A 52 -14.59 28.93 38.04
N LEU A 53 -14.34 30.07 37.39
CA LEU A 53 -14.13 30.15 35.95
C LEU A 53 -12.72 29.69 35.57
N THR A 54 -11.68 30.06 36.33
CA THR A 54 -10.32 29.55 36.10
C THR A 54 -10.21 28.05 36.37
N ASP A 55 -10.84 27.55 37.45
CA ASP A 55 -10.94 26.10 37.74
C ASP A 55 -11.73 25.36 36.63
N LYS A 56 -12.68 26.02 35.96
CA LYS A 56 -13.42 25.45 34.82
C LYS A 56 -12.61 25.43 33.51
N ILE A 57 -11.81 26.47 33.22
CA ILE A 57 -10.87 26.47 32.09
C ILE A 57 -9.88 25.32 32.24
N VAL A 58 -9.30 25.17 33.44
CA VAL A 58 -8.32 24.10 33.73
C VAL A 58 -8.94 22.71 33.57
N LYS A 59 -10.19 22.50 34.00
CA LYS A 59 -10.91 21.23 33.75
C LYS A 59 -11.17 20.93 32.28
N SER A 60 -11.24 21.94 31.42
CA SER A 60 -11.35 21.75 29.96
C SER A 60 -10.05 21.26 29.32
N ALA A 61 -8.91 21.36 30.00
CA ALA A 61 -7.63 20.83 29.52
C ALA A 61 -7.42 19.32 29.78
N GLY A 62 -8.34 18.67 30.50
CA GLY A 62 -8.26 17.25 30.85
C GLY A 62 -7.81 17.01 32.30
N ASN A 63 -7.16 15.87 32.54
CA ASN A 63 -6.58 15.52 33.84
C ASN A 63 -5.15 16.11 33.93
N LEU A 64 -4.89 16.96 34.92
CA LEU A 64 -3.58 17.59 35.11
C LEU A 64 -2.78 17.02 36.30
N GLU A 65 -3.21 15.91 36.92
CA GLU A 65 -2.43 15.27 38.00
C GLU A 65 -1.08 14.78 37.46
N GLY A 66 0.01 15.35 37.97
CA GLY A 66 1.36 15.07 37.48
C GLY A 66 1.75 15.75 36.16
N ALA A 67 0.85 16.53 35.54
CA ALA A 67 1.08 17.16 34.24
C ALA A 67 2.13 18.28 34.27
N PHE A 68 2.73 18.54 33.10
CA PHE A 68 3.57 19.69 32.84
C PHE A 68 2.78 20.70 32.01
N VAL A 69 2.71 21.95 32.47
CA VAL A 69 1.83 22.95 31.86
C VAL A 69 2.62 24.20 31.49
N CYS A 70 2.49 24.66 30.25
CA CYS A 70 2.91 25.99 29.86
C CYS A 70 1.70 26.93 29.89
N GLU A 71 1.74 27.95 30.75
CA GLU A 71 0.70 28.97 30.85
C GLU A 71 1.12 30.23 30.11
N VAL A 72 0.32 30.64 29.12
CA VAL A 72 0.57 31.84 28.32
C VAL A 72 -0.24 33.02 28.86
N GLY A 73 0.45 34.10 29.24
CA GLY A 73 -0.15 35.30 29.80
C GLY A 73 -0.84 35.07 31.15
N PRO A 74 -0.11 34.60 32.19
CA PRO A 74 -0.67 34.32 33.52
C PRO A 74 -1.26 35.57 34.20
N GLY A 75 -0.80 36.77 33.83
CA GLY A 75 -1.15 38.04 34.45
C GLY A 75 -0.95 37.97 35.98
N PRO A 76 -1.99 38.24 36.78
CA PRO A 76 -1.88 38.18 38.25
C PRO A 76 -1.92 36.74 38.82
N GLY A 77 -1.83 35.71 37.98
CA GLY A 77 -1.71 34.30 38.36
C GLY A 77 -3.04 33.63 38.73
N GLY A 78 -4.11 33.97 37.99
CA GLY A 78 -5.45 33.41 38.22
C GLY A 78 -5.55 31.95 37.80
N ILE A 79 -5.22 31.65 36.53
CA ILE A 79 -5.21 30.29 35.98
C ILE A 79 -4.06 29.48 36.58
N THR A 80 -2.88 30.06 36.80
CA THR A 80 -1.75 29.43 37.52
C THR A 80 -2.17 28.74 38.83
N ARG A 81 -3.00 29.41 39.64
CA ARG A 81 -3.51 28.83 40.90
C ARG A 81 -4.43 27.64 40.67
N SER A 82 -5.26 27.70 39.63
CA SER A 82 -6.15 26.60 39.25
C SER A 82 -5.36 25.39 38.72
N ILE A 83 -4.31 25.62 37.91
CA ILE A 83 -3.41 24.57 37.43
C ILE A 83 -2.70 23.87 38.61
N LEU A 84 -2.14 24.64 39.55
CA LEU A 84 -1.45 24.09 40.73
C LEU A 84 -2.40 23.29 41.65
N LYS A 85 -3.66 23.73 41.81
CA LYS A 85 -4.69 22.97 42.55
C LYS A 85 -5.10 21.68 41.84
N ALA A 86 -5.01 21.64 40.51
CA ALA A 86 -5.40 20.50 39.68
C ALA A 86 -4.33 19.39 39.60
N GLY A 87 -3.23 19.52 40.35
CA GLY A 87 -2.25 18.44 40.53
C GLY A 87 -0.98 18.55 39.69
N ALA A 88 -0.82 19.60 38.88
CA ALA A 88 0.32 19.77 37.97
C ALA A 88 1.67 19.60 38.68
N ALA A 89 2.57 18.84 38.07
CA ALA A 89 3.94 18.63 38.55
C ALA A 89 4.75 19.92 38.42
N LYS A 90 4.65 20.60 37.26
CA LYS A 90 5.32 21.86 36.96
C LYS A 90 4.43 22.76 36.09
N VAL A 91 4.51 24.06 36.35
CA VAL A 91 3.86 25.12 35.57
C VAL A 91 4.93 26.13 35.17
N VAL A 92 5.10 26.34 33.86
CA VAL A 92 6.00 27.34 33.30
C VAL A 92 5.12 28.45 32.76
N VAL A 93 5.27 29.66 33.31
CA VAL A 93 4.43 30.80 32.94
C VAL A 93 5.23 31.77 32.07
N VAL A 94 4.72 32.06 30.87
CA VAL A 94 5.33 33.01 29.92
C VAL A 94 4.56 34.33 29.99
N GLU A 95 5.20 35.37 30.53
CA GLU A 95 4.59 36.68 30.79
C GLU A 95 5.42 37.81 30.19
N LEU A 96 4.80 38.58 29.29
CA LEU A 96 5.41 39.75 28.66
C LEU A 96 5.43 40.96 29.62
N ASP A 97 4.39 41.12 30.44
CA ASP A 97 4.25 42.24 31.36
C ASP A 97 4.97 41.97 32.70
N ARG A 98 6.25 42.35 32.72
CA ARG A 98 7.17 42.22 33.85
C ARG A 98 6.65 42.80 35.17
N ARG A 99 5.60 43.62 35.18
CA ARG A 99 4.98 44.15 36.42
C ARG A 99 4.31 43.05 37.26
N PHE A 100 3.87 41.95 36.63
CA PHE A 100 3.27 40.81 37.35
C PHE A 100 4.28 39.94 38.10
N ASN A 101 5.58 40.03 37.79
CA ASN A 101 6.65 39.22 38.42
C ASN A 101 6.57 39.17 39.94
N ALA A 102 6.28 40.30 40.60
CA ALA A 102 6.22 40.34 42.06
C ALA A 102 5.08 39.46 42.62
N GLY A 103 3.93 39.42 41.94
CA GLY A 103 2.82 38.53 42.28
C GLY A 103 3.09 37.07 41.90
N LEU A 104 3.67 36.82 40.73
CA LEU A 104 4.03 35.47 40.28
C LEU A 104 5.12 34.84 41.18
N ARG A 105 6.07 35.64 41.69
CA ARG A 105 7.06 35.18 42.68
C ARG A 105 6.45 34.75 44.01
N LEU A 106 5.29 35.30 44.41
CA LEU A 106 4.56 34.78 45.58
C LEU A 106 4.00 33.37 45.31
N LEU A 107 3.56 33.08 44.08
CA LEU A 107 3.15 31.73 43.67
C LEU A 107 4.33 30.76 43.62
N GLN A 108 5.47 31.21 43.08
CA GLN A 108 6.71 30.44 43.08
C GLN A 108 7.24 30.13 44.49
N ALA A 109 7.13 31.07 45.44
CA ALA A 109 7.46 30.83 46.83
C ALA A 109 6.44 29.92 47.55
N ALA A 110 5.17 29.96 47.14
CA ALA A 110 4.09 29.13 47.68
C ALA A 110 4.06 27.70 47.13
N ALA A 111 4.63 27.46 45.95
CA ALA A 111 4.81 26.15 45.34
C ALA A 111 6.27 25.97 44.85
N PRO A 112 7.26 25.85 45.77
CA PRO A 112 8.66 25.74 45.42
C PRO A 112 8.95 24.59 44.44
N GLY A 113 9.79 24.85 43.45
CA GLY A 113 10.15 23.89 42.40
C GLY A 113 9.07 23.59 41.36
N ARG A 114 7.82 24.06 41.56
CA ARG A 114 6.71 23.82 40.63
C ARG A 114 6.35 24.98 39.72
N VAL A 115 6.73 26.22 40.04
CA VAL A 115 6.45 27.38 39.19
C VAL A 115 7.75 27.97 38.67
N GLU A 116 7.83 28.12 37.35
CA GLU A 116 8.90 28.82 36.65
C GLU A 116 8.34 30.03 35.91
N ILE A 117 9.06 31.16 35.92
CA ILE A 117 8.56 32.44 35.41
C ILE A 117 9.49 32.92 34.30
N VAL A 118 9.00 32.86 33.06
CA VAL A 118 9.68 33.31 31.85
C VAL A 118 9.15 34.70 31.48
N ASN A 119 10.05 35.63 31.20
CA ASN A 119 9.75 37.05 30.95
C ASN A 119 10.01 37.42 29.49
N ASP A 120 9.17 36.91 28.59
CA ASP A 120 9.36 36.93 27.13
C ASP A 120 8.03 37.11 26.38
N ASP A 121 8.10 37.42 25.08
CA ASP A 121 6.92 37.46 24.19
C ASP A 121 6.65 36.07 23.62
N ILE A 122 5.44 35.54 23.84
CA ILE A 122 5.05 34.21 23.36
C ILE A 122 5.09 34.07 21.83
N LEU A 123 4.98 35.17 21.08
CA LEU A 123 5.08 35.16 19.61
C LEU A 123 6.50 34.92 19.10
N THR A 124 7.53 35.11 19.95
CA THR A 124 8.94 34.90 19.61
C THR A 124 9.65 33.90 20.53
N TYR A 125 9.04 33.51 21.65
CA TYR A 125 9.62 32.61 22.62
C TYR A 125 9.71 31.17 22.08
N ASN A 126 10.91 30.58 22.19
CA ASN A 126 11.13 29.20 21.76
C ASN A 126 10.55 28.19 22.76
N MET A 127 9.31 27.78 22.51
CA MET A 127 8.55 26.81 23.31
C MET A 127 9.22 25.44 23.46
N ALA A 128 10.14 25.03 22.57
CA ALA A 128 10.92 23.80 22.72
C ALA A 128 11.92 23.85 23.90
N LYS A 129 12.10 25.02 24.52
CA LYS A 129 12.88 25.23 25.75
C LYS A 129 12.00 25.48 26.98
N ALA A 130 10.67 25.48 26.84
CA ALA A 130 9.76 25.73 27.95
C ALA A 130 9.79 24.58 28.97
N LEU A 131 9.86 23.35 28.49
CA LEU A 131 9.78 22.14 29.29
C LEU A 131 10.94 21.17 28.99
N PRO A 132 11.29 20.27 29.92
CA PRO A 132 12.29 19.23 29.70
C PRO A 132 11.96 18.34 28.48
N LEU A 133 12.97 18.05 27.64
CA LEU A 133 12.80 17.27 26.41
C LEU A 133 12.58 15.76 26.64
N ASP A 134 12.88 15.24 27.84
CA ASP A 134 12.55 13.88 28.28
C ASP A 134 11.04 13.67 28.52
N LEU A 135 10.24 14.74 28.42
CA LEU A 135 8.78 14.68 28.35
C LEU A 135 8.25 14.46 26.92
N ALA A 136 9.13 14.51 25.91
CA ALA A 136 8.73 14.25 24.54
C ALA A 136 8.39 12.76 24.35
N VAL A 137 7.18 12.51 23.87
CA VAL A 137 6.74 11.18 23.41
C VAL A 137 6.83 11.13 21.88
N PRO A 138 6.95 9.93 21.28
CA PRO A 138 6.76 9.76 19.84
C PRO A 138 5.46 10.44 19.38
N TRP A 139 5.47 11.02 18.18
CA TRP A 139 4.30 11.72 17.64
C TRP A 139 3.09 10.78 17.51
N GLU A 140 3.43 9.53 17.21
CA GLU A 140 2.60 8.36 16.93
C GLU A 140 2.04 7.72 18.22
N GLY A 141 2.47 8.16 19.40
CA GLY A 141 2.01 7.66 20.70
C GLY A 141 0.83 8.44 21.28
N ASP A 142 0.38 8.03 22.48
CA ASP A 142 -0.56 8.80 23.31
C ASP A 142 -0.11 10.27 23.45
N PRO A 143 -1.03 11.26 23.47
CA PRO A 143 -0.66 12.66 23.67
C PRO A 143 0.19 12.84 24.94
N PRO A 144 1.28 13.64 24.90
CA PRO A 144 2.13 13.85 26.05
C PRO A 144 1.32 14.43 27.21
N ASN A 145 1.78 14.19 28.45
CA ASN A 145 1.24 14.83 29.66
C ASN A 145 1.74 16.30 29.78
N VAL A 146 1.68 17.01 28.64
CA VAL A 146 2.13 18.37 28.39
C VAL A 146 0.94 19.15 27.82
N HIS A 147 0.57 20.22 28.51
CA HIS A 147 -0.59 21.04 28.14
C HIS A 147 -0.21 22.51 27.99
N ILE A 148 -0.81 23.18 27.01
CA ILE A 148 -0.72 24.63 26.86
C ILE A 148 -2.06 25.24 27.22
N ILE A 149 -2.05 26.15 28.19
CA ILE A 149 -3.26 26.79 28.71
C ILE A 149 -3.07 28.30 28.67
N GLY A 150 -4.04 29.06 28.17
CA GLY A 150 -3.86 30.51 28.02
C GLY A 150 -5.16 31.30 28.01
N ASN A 151 -5.23 32.34 28.86
CA ASN A 151 -6.22 33.40 28.73
C ASN A 151 -5.65 34.49 27.81
N LEU A 152 -5.56 34.17 26.52
CA LEU A 152 -4.81 34.93 25.52
C LEU A 152 -5.40 36.35 25.31
N PRO A 153 -4.58 37.41 25.27
CA PRO A 153 -4.99 38.73 24.81
C PRO A 153 -5.51 38.68 23.36
N PHE A 154 -6.61 39.37 23.06
CA PHE A 154 -7.30 39.21 21.76
C PHE A 154 -6.49 39.65 20.54
N ASN A 155 -5.56 40.59 20.70
CA ASN A 155 -4.63 41.00 19.64
C ASN A 155 -3.53 39.95 19.36
N VAL A 156 -3.24 39.08 20.32
CA VAL A 156 -2.24 38.00 20.22
C VAL A 156 -2.91 36.67 19.85
N SER A 157 -4.15 36.41 20.29
CA SER A 157 -4.77 35.08 20.20
C SER A 157 -4.87 34.53 18.78
N THR A 158 -5.26 35.35 17.81
CA THR A 158 -5.45 34.91 16.41
C THR A 158 -4.12 34.71 15.67
N PRO A 159 -3.13 35.63 15.73
CA PRO A 159 -1.79 35.37 15.22
C PRO A 159 -1.13 34.13 15.86
N LEU A 160 -1.26 33.97 17.19
CA LEU A 160 -0.62 32.88 17.92
C LEU A 160 -1.18 31.50 17.53
N ILE A 161 -2.50 31.35 17.42
CA ILE A 161 -3.06 30.05 17.00
C ILE A 161 -2.71 29.73 15.53
N ILE A 162 -2.60 30.72 14.65
CA ILE A 162 -2.14 30.50 13.26
C ILE A 162 -0.70 30.00 13.25
N CYS A 163 0.19 30.66 14.01
CA CYS A 163 1.59 30.24 14.19
C CYS A 163 1.71 28.84 14.81
N TRP A 164 0.86 28.49 15.79
CA TRP A 164 0.86 27.14 16.36
C TRP A 164 0.26 26.09 15.44
N LEU A 165 -0.73 26.40 14.59
CA LEU A 165 -1.20 25.46 13.57
C LEU A 165 -0.12 25.20 12.50
N GLU A 166 0.67 26.21 12.14
CA GLU A 166 1.86 26.04 11.30
C GLU A 166 2.95 25.20 12.01
N ALA A 167 3.27 25.51 13.27
CA ALA A 167 4.22 24.73 14.06
C ALA A 167 3.77 23.29 14.28
N LEU A 168 2.46 23.04 14.37
CA LEU A 168 1.84 21.71 14.49
C LEU A 168 2.09 20.88 13.22
N ALA A 169 1.79 21.44 12.04
CA ALA A 169 2.06 20.79 10.76
C ALA A 169 3.57 20.48 10.59
N LEU A 170 4.44 21.39 11.05
CA LEU A 170 5.89 21.22 11.00
C LEU A 170 6.50 20.39 12.14
N ARG A 171 5.69 19.93 13.12
CA ARG A 171 6.14 19.24 14.35
C ARG A 171 7.22 20.02 15.15
N THR A 172 7.11 21.35 15.18
CA THR A 172 8.06 22.28 15.85
C THR A 172 7.45 23.03 17.04
N GLY A 173 8.25 23.87 17.71
CA GLY A 173 7.78 24.74 18.79
C GLY A 173 7.22 23.94 19.97
N PRO A 174 5.93 24.06 20.33
CA PRO A 174 5.34 23.27 21.39
C PRO A 174 5.00 21.81 21.01
N PHE A 175 5.13 21.45 19.73
CA PHE A 175 4.80 20.12 19.20
C PHE A 175 6.02 19.19 19.15
N VAL A 176 7.21 19.68 19.57
CA VAL A 176 8.40 18.83 19.77
C VAL A 176 8.21 17.79 20.88
N TYR A 177 7.21 17.96 21.75
CA TYR A 177 6.91 17.04 22.84
C TYR A 177 5.94 15.91 22.43
N GLY A 178 5.48 15.87 21.17
CA GLY A 178 4.39 15.02 20.69
C GLY A 178 3.11 15.82 20.45
N ARG A 179 1.94 15.15 20.42
CA ARG A 179 0.61 15.73 20.16
C ARG A 179 0.08 16.63 21.28
N THR A 180 0.86 17.64 21.69
CA THR A 180 0.61 18.59 22.78
C THR A 180 -0.75 19.26 22.66
N GLN A 181 -1.57 19.16 23.71
CA GLN A 181 -2.94 19.66 23.72
C GLN A 181 -3.00 21.15 24.08
N LEU A 182 -3.89 21.90 23.42
CA LEU A 182 -4.07 23.34 23.65
C LEU A 182 -5.44 23.61 24.27
N THR A 183 -5.52 24.46 25.30
CA THR A 183 -6.78 24.95 25.91
C THR A 183 -6.72 26.47 26.06
N LEU A 184 -7.33 27.16 25.10
CA LEU A 184 -7.09 28.59 24.86
C LEU A 184 -8.40 29.37 24.87
N THR A 185 -8.33 30.64 25.29
CA THR A 185 -9.45 31.57 25.19
C THR A 185 -9.35 32.45 23.94
N PHE A 186 -10.47 32.69 23.29
CA PHE A 186 -10.60 33.64 22.19
C PHE A 186 -11.80 34.56 22.41
N GLN A 187 -11.88 35.68 21.67
CA GLN A 187 -13.15 36.41 21.53
C GLN A 187 -14.25 35.44 21.06
N LYS A 188 -15.48 35.61 21.52
CA LYS A 188 -16.61 34.71 21.22
C LYS A 188 -16.74 34.44 19.72
N GLU A 189 -16.68 35.47 18.89
CA GLU A 189 -16.78 35.38 17.43
C GLU A 189 -15.59 34.66 16.79
N VAL A 190 -14.39 34.71 17.39
CA VAL A 190 -13.21 33.96 16.93
C VAL A 190 -13.32 32.49 17.34
N CYS A 191 -13.81 32.21 18.56
CA CYS A 191 -14.14 30.86 19.02
C CYS A 191 -15.23 30.21 18.15
N GLU A 192 -16.30 30.95 17.86
CA GLU A 192 -17.39 30.52 16.97
C GLU A 192 -16.89 30.26 15.55
N ARG A 193 -15.91 31.04 15.05
CA ARG A 193 -15.20 30.73 13.79
C ARG A 193 -14.34 29.49 13.88
N ILE A 194 -13.45 29.34 14.87
CA ILE A 194 -12.57 28.15 15.00
C ILE A 194 -13.40 26.86 15.01
N CYS A 195 -14.49 26.84 15.77
CA CYS A 195 -15.37 25.69 15.91
C CYS A 195 -16.55 25.70 14.93
N ALA A 196 -16.54 26.55 13.89
CA ALA A 196 -17.63 26.64 12.93
C ALA A 196 -17.71 25.36 12.07
N PRO A 197 -18.85 24.64 12.09
CA PRO A 197 -19.09 23.55 11.17
C PRO A 197 -19.09 24.04 9.71
N PRO A 198 -18.89 23.13 8.73
CA PRO A 198 -19.14 23.41 7.32
C PRO A 198 -20.50 24.07 7.08
N ARG A 199 -20.63 24.79 5.95
CA ARG A 199 -21.89 25.42 5.50
C ARG A 199 -22.54 26.42 6.48
N THR A 200 -21.90 26.76 7.62
CA THR A 200 -22.35 27.83 8.53
C THR A 200 -21.79 29.19 8.17
N SER A 201 -22.51 30.27 8.51
CA SER A 201 -22.09 31.67 8.26
C SER A 201 -20.85 32.12 9.07
N GLN A 202 -20.38 31.30 10.02
CA GLN A 202 -19.15 31.52 10.77
C GLN A 202 -17.95 30.73 10.22
N ARG A 203 -18.15 29.87 9.19
CA ARG A 203 -17.07 29.12 8.54
C ARG A 203 -16.06 30.09 7.90
N SER A 204 -14.78 29.83 8.12
CA SER A 204 -13.68 30.72 7.73
C SER A 204 -12.37 29.93 7.53
N ARG A 205 -11.33 30.59 6.98
CA ARG A 205 -9.98 30.01 6.88
C ARG A 205 -9.47 29.44 8.21
N LEU A 206 -9.75 30.13 9.33
CA LEU A 206 -9.32 29.70 10.66
C LEU A 206 -10.04 28.42 11.10
N SER A 207 -11.31 28.24 10.71
CA SER A 207 -12.07 27.01 10.91
C SER A 207 -11.42 25.82 10.19
N VAL A 208 -11.10 26.01 8.91
CA VAL A 208 -10.46 24.99 8.05
C VAL A 208 -9.10 24.59 8.63
N MET A 209 -8.20 25.56 8.88
CA MET A 209 -6.86 25.28 9.39
C MET A 209 -6.88 24.58 10.76
N SER A 210 -7.81 24.96 11.64
CA SER A 210 -7.91 24.36 12.97
C SER A 210 -8.48 22.95 12.93
N GLN A 211 -9.51 22.70 12.13
CA GLN A 211 -10.20 21.41 12.05
C GLN A 211 -9.46 20.38 11.19
N TYR A 212 -8.66 20.83 10.22
CA TYR A 212 -7.81 19.96 9.42
C TYR A 212 -6.69 19.32 10.27
N LEU A 213 -6.08 20.08 11.17
CA LEU A 213 -4.97 19.61 12.00
C LEU A 213 -5.38 19.10 13.38
N CYS A 214 -6.60 19.41 13.85
CA CYS A 214 -7.08 19.07 15.20
C CYS A 214 -8.58 18.80 15.26
N GLN A 215 -8.99 17.90 16.15
CA GLN A 215 -10.30 17.97 16.77
C GLN A 215 -10.37 19.25 17.60
N VAL A 216 -11.32 20.12 17.30
CA VAL A 216 -11.54 21.37 18.05
C VAL A 216 -12.88 21.34 18.78
N LYS A 217 -12.87 21.78 20.03
CA LYS A 217 -14.04 21.71 20.91
C LYS A 217 -14.29 23.03 21.61
N HIS A 218 -15.39 23.69 21.26
CA HIS A 218 -15.91 24.84 22.03
C HIS A 218 -16.42 24.34 23.38
N CYS A 219 -15.64 24.56 24.44
CA CYS A 219 -15.89 24.03 25.77
C CYS A 219 -17.01 24.79 26.49
N PHE A 220 -16.94 26.13 26.52
CA PHE A 220 -17.99 27.01 27.05
C PHE A 220 -17.69 28.49 26.77
N ARG A 221 -18.74 29.33 26.83
CA ARG A 221 -18.65 30.80 26.85
C ARG A 221 -18.49 31.34 28.26
N ILE A 222 -17.63 32.35 28.42
CA ILE A 222 -17.46 33.21 29.59
C ILE A 222 -18.04 34.60 29.27
N PRO A 223 -19.01 35.11 30.05
CA PRO A 223 -19.53 36.47 29.85
C PRO A 223 -18.45 37.55 30.06
N GLY A 224 -18.37 38.54 29.18
CA GLY A 224 -17.36 39.60 29.26
C GLY A 224 -17.36 40.36 30.59
N LYS A 225 -18.52 40.49 31.25
CA LYS A 225 -18.67 41.07 32.60
C LYS A 225 -17.86 40.37 33.71
N CYS A 226 -17.33 39.17 33.48
CA CYS A 226 -16.51 38.41 34.43
C CYS A 226 -15.03 38.87 34.45
N PHE A 227 -14.61 39.66 33.46
CA PHE A 227 -13.24 40.18 33.33
C PHE A 227 -13.11 41.62 33.84
N VAL A 228 -11.90 41.99 34.25
CA VAL A 228 -11.54 43.35 34.68
C VAL A 228 -10.27 43.79 33.95
N PRO A 229 -10.29 44.88 33.15
CA PRO A 229 -11.47 45.60 32.69
C PRO A 229 -12.41 44.69 31.87
N LYS A 230 -13.68 45.05 31.78
CA LYS A 230 -14.65 44.33 30.95
C LYS A 230 -14.29 44.51 29.45
N PRO A 231 -14.10 43.43 28.68
CA PRO A 231 -14.03 43.48 27.22
C PRO A 231 -15.40 43.77 26.59
N ASP A 232 -15.39 44.30 25.37
CA ASP A 232 -16.61 44.64 24.62
C ASP A 232 -17.41 43.41 24.19
N VAL A 233 -16.73 42.26 24.06
CA VAL A 233 -17.30 40.96 23.66
C VAL A 233 -17.20 39.92 24.77
N ASP A 234 -17.98 38.84 24.65
CA ASP A 234 -17.80 37.64 25.46
C ASP A 234 -16.57 36.84 25.01
N VAL A 235 -16.13 35.89 25.83
CA VAL A 235 -14.96 35.03 25.57
C VAL A 235 -15.40 33.58 25.41
N GLY A 236 -14.84 32.86 24.44
CA GLY A 236 -15.03 31.42 24.28
C GLY A 236 -13.77 30.64 24.66
N VAL A 237 -13.94 29.46 25.25
CA VAL A 237 -12.86 28.52 25.57
C VAL A 237 -12.86 27.40 24.54
N VAL A 238 -11.73 27.18 23.85
CA VAL A 238 -11.54 26.12 22.86
C VAL A 238 -10.44 25.16 23.31
N HIS A 239 -10.69 23.86 23.14
CA HIS A 239 -9.69 22.80 23.30
C HIS A 239 -9.33 22.22 21.92
N PHE A 240 -8.06 21.86 21.71
CA PHE A 240 -7.51 21.33 20.45
C PHE A 240 -6.72 20.04 20.69
N THR A 241 -6.95 19.03 19.84
CA THR A 241 -6.31 17.69 19.89
C THR A 241 -5.92 17.22 18.47
N PRO A 242 -4.64 17.02 18.12
CA PRO A 242 -4.23 16.62 16.75
C PRO A 242 -4.76 15.26 16.23
N LEU A 243 -4.94 15.11 14.90
CA LEU A 243 -5.68 13.99 14.25
C LEU A 243 -5.11 13.45 12.90
N ASP A 244 -5.46 12.19 12.58
CA ASP A 244 -5.74 11.64 11.22
C ASP A 244 -6.62 10.34 11.25
N ARG A 245 -6.63 9.42 10.25
CA ARG A 245 -7.59 8.27 10.14
C ARG A 245 -7.12 7.04 9.34
N TYR A 246 -7.48 5.84 9.83
CA TYR A 246 -7.32 4.51 9.21
C TYR A 246 -8.62 3.68 9.27
N ALA A 247 -8.66 2.47 8.69
CA ALA A 247 -9.81 1.57 8.84
C ALA A 247 -9.45 0.08 8.89
N GLU A 248 -10.29 -0.67 9.59
CA GLU A 248 -10.09 -2.10 9.89
C GLU A 248 -11.20 -3.00 9.32
N ALA A 249 -12.37 -2.44 8.98
CA ALA A 249 -13.57 -3.19 8.61
C ALA A 249 -14.56 -2.34 7.80
N GLN A 250 -15.58 -2.97 7.19
CA GLN A 250 -16.70 -2.27 6.55
C GLN A 250 -17.50 -1.44 7.57
N GLY A 251 -17.12 -0.17 7.71
CA GLY A 251 -17.68 0.75 8.70
C GLY A 251 -17.04 2.12 8.60
N GLN A 252 -17.21 2.92 9.65
CA GLN A 252 -16.62 4.24 9.75
C GLN A 252 -15.11 4.13 10.11
N PRO A 253 -14.19 4.74 9.35
CA PRO A 253 -12.76 4.76 9.67
C PRO A 253 -12.49 5.33 11.08
N PRO A 254 -11.87 4.58 12.02
CA PRO A 254 -11.33 5.12 13.26
C PRO A 254 -10.37 6.29 13.04
N VAL A 255 -10.13 7.05 14.11
CA VAL A 255 -9.06 8.06 14.16
C VAL A 255 -7.74 7.31 14.29
N ASP A 256 -6.79 7.63 13.42
CA ASP A 256 -5.43 7.14 13.50
C ASP A 256 -4.67 7.95 14.55
N GLU A 257 -3.67 7.29 15.12
CA GLU A 257 -2.80 7.85 16.14
C GLU A 257 -1.51 8.41 15.50
N SER A 258 -1.24 8.08 14.22
CA SER A 258 -0.06 8.51 13.44
C SER A 258 -0.40 9.15 12.07
N GLN A 259 -0.18 10.47 11.95
CA GLN A 259 -0.33 11.16 10.65
C GLN A 259 0.88 10.90 9.73
N ASP A 260 0.70 9.94 8.81
CA ASP A 260 1.68 9.51 7.82
C ASP A 260 1.51 10.10 6.40
N TRP A 261 0.44 10.87 6.16
CA TRP A 261 0.18 11.60 4.91
C TRP A 261 0.38 13.11 5.04
N GLU A 262 1.21 13.69 4.17
CA GLU A 262 1.45 15.14 4.09
C GLU A 262 0.69 15.73 2.89
N LEU A 263 -0.34 16.55 3.13
CA LEU A 263 -1.03 17.27 2.04
C LEU A 263 -0.14 18.39 1.48
N VAL A 264 0.24 18.26 0.20
CA VAL A 264 1.08 19.22 -0.54
C VAL A 264 0.23 20.34 -1.15
N SER A 265 -0.92 20.00 -1.75
CA SER A 265 -1.82 20.99 -2.36
C SER A 265 -3.21 20.42 -2.61
N GLY A 266 -4.23 21.28 -2.57
CA GLY A 266 -5.58 20.96 -3.07
C GLY A 266 -6.08 22.05 -4.01
N ASN A 267 -6.73 21.67 -5.10
CA ASN A 267 -7.43 22.59 -6.00
C ASN A 267 -8.73 21.94 -6.53
N GLU A 268 -9.77 22.75 -6.70
CA GLU A 268 -11.09 22.32 -7.17
C GLU A 268 -11.48 23.14 -8.40
N ASN A 269 -12.14 22.52 -9.36
CA ASN A 269 -12.80 23.19 -10.48
C ASN A 269 -14.21 22.61 -10.67
N GLY A 270 -15.01 23.18 -11.57
CA GLY A 270 -16.40 22.74 -11.82
C GLY A 270 -16.59 21.33 -12.41
N THR A 271 -15.56 20.49 -12.41
CA THR A 271 -15.63 19.08 -12.83
C THR A 271 -14.88 18.12 -11.88
N HIS A 272 -13.77 18.55 -11.27
CA HIS A 272 -12.91 17.67 -10.46
C HIS A 272 -12.19 18.42 -9.33
N THR A 273 -11.98 17.72 -8.21
CA THR A 273 -11.06 18.10 -7.13
C THR A 273 -9.76 17.31 -7.27
N VAL A 274 -8.62 17.99 -7.15
CA VAL A 274 -7.27 17.42 -7.23
C VAL A 274 -6.55 17.70 -5.93
N LEU A 275 -6.30 16.63 -5.16
CA LEU A 275 -5.42 16.64 -4.01
C LEU A 275 -4.06 16.04 -4.40
N ARG A 276 -2.97 16.63 -3.91
CA ARG A 276 -1.62 16.08 -3.98
C ARG A 276 -1.09 15.96 -2.56
N PHE A 277 -0.53 14.79 -2.25
CA PHE A 277 0.04 14.48 -0.95
C PHE A 277 1.31 13.64 -1.11
N ASN A 278 2.14 13.62 -0.08
CA ASN A 278 3.27 12.71 0.08
C ASN A 278 2.96 11.69 1.18
N ARG A 279 3.51 10.49 1.08
CA ARG A 279 3.63 9.51 2.18
C ARG A 279 4.91 8.72 1.98
N ARG A 280 5.51 8.22 3.08
CA ARG A 280 6.67 7.33 3.00
C ARG A 280 6.26 5.95 2.49
N LEU A 281 7.16 5.29 1.76
CA LEU A 281 6.93 3.93 1.26
C LEU A 281 6.74 2.95 2.43
N THR A 282 7.61 3.06 3.43
CA THR A 282 7.51 2.36 4.72
C THR A 282 7.41 3.39 5.84
N THR A 283 6.45 3.19 6.74
CA THR A 283 6.26 3.93 7.99
C THR A 283 6.52 2.97 9.16
N CYS A 284 6.52 3.47 10.40
CA CYS A 284 6.71 2.64 11.59
C CYS A 284 5.44 2.46 12.43
N ASP A 285 4.28 2.90 11.92
CA ASP A 285 2.99 2.40 12.42
C ASP A 285 2.73 1.03 11.79
N VAL A 286 2.47 0.02 12.62
CA VAL A 286 2.24 -1.38 12.21
C VAL A 286 0.86 -1.61 11.59
N ARG A 287 -0.06 -0.65 11.69
CA ARG A 287 -1.37 -0.66 11.01
C ARG A 287 -1.28 -0.15 9.58
N ASP A 288 -0.17 0.48 9.22
CA ASP A 288 -0.02 1.22 7.99
C ASP A 288 0.56 0.33 6.87
N ARG A 289 -0.02 0.36 5.67
CA ARG A 289 0.33 -0.60 4.62
C ARG A 289 1.63 -0.22 3.91
N VAL A 290 2.65 -1.07 3.97
CA VAL A 290 3.90 -0.86 3.24
C VAL A 290 3.61 -0.71 1.74
N ILE A 291 4.11 0.35 1.11
CA ILE A 291 4.13 0.53 -0.34
C ILE A 291 5.49 0.05 -0.84
N ASN A 292 5.47 -1.00 -1.65
CA ASN A 292 6.64 -1.63 -2.26
C ASN A 292 6.27 -1.99 -3.72
N ASP A 293 6.98 -2.95 -4.31
CA ASP A 293 6.75 -3.41 -5.69
C ASP A 293 5.65 -4.49 -5.82
N ASP A 294 4.96 -4.84 -4.71
CA ASP A 294 3.75 -5.69 -4.70
C ASP A 294 2.56 -4.95 -5.33
N THR A 295 1.51 -5.68 -5.67
CA THR A 295 0.23 -5.12 -6.10
C THR A 295 -0.45 -4.38 -4.95
N MET A 296 -0.89 -3.15 -5.22
CA MET A 296 -1.51 -2.27 -4.24
C MET A 296 -2.96 -1.97 -4.64
N ARG A 297 -3.91 -2.32 -3.76
CA ARG A 297 -5.33 -2.05 -3.98
C ARG A 297 -5.70 -0.64 -3.49
N VAL A 298 -5.97 0.25 -4.43
CA VAL A 298 -6.41 1.64 -4.23
C VAL A 298 -7.92 1.63 -4.03
N LEU A 299 -8.38 2.05 -2.85
CA LEU A 299 -9.79 2.07 -2.44
C LEU A 299 -10.35 3.49 -2.46
N TRP A 300 -11.57 3.67 -2.96
CA TRP A 300 -12.26 4.97 -2.94
C TRP A 300 -13.67 4.86 -2.38
N ALA A 301 -14.14 5.95 -1.80
CA ALA A 301 -15.53 6.18 -1.46
C ALA A 301 -15.86 7.67 -1.54
N TRP A 302 -17.09 7.99 -1.92
CA TRP A 302 -17.65 9.33 -1.84
C TRP A 302 -19.12 9.27 -1.39
N HIS A 303 -19.69 10.41 -1.03
CA HIS A 303 -21.11 10.54 -0.73
C HIS A 303 -21.66 11.71 -1.55
N ASP A 304 -22.89 11.62 -2.05
CA ASP A 304 -23.45 12.63 -2.97
C ASP A 304 -23.69 13.99 -2.31
N ASN A 305 -23.69 14.02 -0.98
CA ASN A 305 -23.74 15.24 -0.17
C ASN A 305 -22.45 15.40 0.62
N ASP A 306 -21.86 16.61 0.60
CA ASP A 306 -20.78 16.97 1.54
C ASP A 306 -21.19 16.64 2.99
N PRO A 307 -20.25 16.20 3.85
CA PRO A 307 -20.53 15.92 5.25
C PRO A 307 -21.15 17.14 5.97
N GLU A 308 -22.19 16.88 6.77
CA GLU A 308 -22.85 17.94 7.57
C GLU A 308 -22.02 18.34 8.81
N ASP A 309 -21.14 17.46 9.30
CA ASP A 309 -20.33 17.69 10.50
C ASP A 309 -18.97 16.96 10.45
N ASP A 310 -17.90 17.67 10.05
CA ASP A 310 -16.52 17.15 9.97
C ASP A 310 -15.92 16.76 11.34
N THR A 311 -16.58 17.11 12.45
CA THR A 311 -15.95 17.15 13.79
C THR A 311 -16.38 16.05 14.75
N GLY A 312 -17.33 15.20 14.34
CA GLY A 312 -17.90 14.16 15.19
C GLY A 312 -17.01 12.91 15.37
N PRO A 313 -17.14 12.19 16.50
CA PRO A 313 -16.58 10.83 16.64
C PRO A 313 -17.17 9.83 15.63
N SER A 314 -18.27 10.21 14.96
CA SER A 314 -19.03 9.45 13.96
C SER A 314 -18.53 9.57 12.50
N GLY A 315 -17.47 10.34 12.24
CA GLY A 315 -16.77 10.35 10.93
C GLY A 315 -17.61 10.80 9.73
N PRO A 316 -17.14 10.55 8.49
CA PRO A 316 -17.92 10.83 7.28
C PRO A 316 -19.15 9.91 7.21
N ALA A 317 -20.24 10.41 6.62
CA ALA A 317 -21.46 9.65 6.41
C ALA A 317 -21.20 8.40 5.53
N TYR A 318 -21.93 7.31 5.78
CA TYR A 318 -21.76 6.07 5.03
C TYR A 318 -22.09 6.28 3.54
N HIS A 319 -21.09 6.04 2.69
CA HIS A 319 -21.10 6.25 1.23
C HIS A 319 -22.13 5.39 0.46
N GLY A 320 -22.72 4.36 1.08
CA GLY A 320 -23.59 3.43 0.38
C GLY A 320 -22.82 2.70 -0.73
N SER A 321 -23.39 2.66 -1.94
CA SER A 321 -22.81 2.06 -3.15
C SER A 321 -21.72 2.91 -3.81
N ASN A 322 -21.51 4.16 -3.39
CA ASN A 322 -20.54 5.10 -3.98
C ASN A 322 -19.12 4.81 -3.49
N ARG A 323 -18.64 3.58 -3.75
CA ARG A 323 -17.35 3.04 -3.33
C ARG A 323 -16.78 2.12 -4.40
N GLY A 324 -15.49 1.84 -4.33
CA GLY A 324 -14.86 0.85 -5.19
C GLY A 324 -13.38 0.64 -4.88
N ALA A 325 -12.78 -0.26 -5.65
CA ALA A 325 -11.40 -0.69 -5.50
C ALA A 325 -10.75 -0.87 -6.88
N ARG A 326 -9.44 -0.63 -6.97
CA ARG A 326 -8.64 -0.91 -8.17
C ARG A 326 -7.25 -1.36 -7.76
N ALA A 327 -6.83 -2.52 -8.23
CA ALA A 327 -5.44 -2.95 -8.15
C ALA A 327 -4.56 -2.06 -9.04
N THR A 328 -3.38 -1.68 -8.55
CA THR A 328 -2.37 -0.93 -9.32
C THR A 328 -0.97 -1.18 -8.77
N LEU A 329 0.04 -0.85 -9.56
CA LEU A 329 1.44 -0.84 -9.13
C LEU A 329 1.86 0.60 -8.86
N LEU A 330 2.00 0.97 -7.58
CA LEU A 330 2.41 2.31 -7.18
C LEU A 330 3.91 2.56 -7.46
N LEU A 331 4.74 1.52 -7.33
CA LEU A 331 6.16 1.53 -7.68
C LEU A 331 6.42 0.83 -9.01
N ASN A 332 5.67 1.17 -10.05
CA ASN A 332 5.96 0.65 -11.39
C ASN A 332 7.11 1.45 -12.05
N ARG A 333 8.24 0.78 -12.32
CA ARG A 333 9.28 1.28 -13.23
C ARG A 333 8.77 1.21 -14.68
N LYS A 334 7.78 2.03 -15.02
CA LYS A 334 7.45 2.29 -16.42
C LYS A 334 8.71 2.85 -17.08
N LEU A 335 9.25 2.11 -18.04
CA LEU A 335 10.22 2.66 -18.97
C LEU A 335 9.52 3.84 -19.66
N THR A 336 10.00 5.05 -19.38
CA THR A 336 9.54 6.25 -20.09
C THR A 336 9.72 5.99 -21.58
N GLU A 337 8.74 6.33 -22.40
CA GLU A 337 8.94 6.33 -23.86
C GLU A 337 10.02 7.36 -24.20
N THR A 338 11.28 6.91 -24.28
CA THR A 338 12.30 7.67 -24.99
C THR A 338 11.81 7.79 -26.44
N PRO A 339 11.70 9.00 -27.01
CA PRO A 339 11.30 9.15 -28.40
C PRO A 339 12.22 8.29 -29.27
N ALA A 340 11.64 7.34 -30.00
CA ALA A 340 12.41 6.33 -30.72
C ALA A 340 13.44 7.03 -31.62
N VAL A 341 14.72 6.72 -31.40
CA VAL A 341 15.83 7.38 -32.09
C VAL A 341 16.02 6.74 -33.46
N GLY A 342 15.11 7.03 -34.38
CA GLY A 342 15.14 6.53 -35.74
C GLY A 342 13.77 6.17 -36.30
N THR A 343 13.72 5.14 -37.13
CA THR A 343 12.54 4.75 -37.92
C THR A 343 11.75 3.67 -37.20
N THR A 344 10.49 3.95 -36.87
CA THR A 344 9.57 2.95 -36.31
C THR A 344 8.39 2.68 -37.23
N HIS A 345 7.94 1.43 -37.23
CA HIS A 345 6.79 0.93 -37.97
C HIS A 345 5.82 0.24 -37.02
N THR A 346 4.53 0.25 -37.37
CA THR A 346 3.46 -0.36 -36.57
C THR A 346 2.53 -1.22 -37.42
N PHE A 347 2.03 -2.31 -36.85
CA PHE A 347 0.96 -3.13 -37.42
C PHE A 347 0.11 -3.74 -36.30
N ASP A 348 -1.14 -4.08 -36.63
CA ASP A 348 -2.13 -4.56 -35.66
C ASP A 348 -2.54 -6.00 -36.00
N LEU A 349 -2.51 -6.89 -35.00
CA LEU A 349 -2.99 -8.26 -35.06
C LEU A 349 -4.27 -8.35 -34.23
N ILE A 350 -5.42 -8.40 -34.92
CA ILE A 350 -6.75 -8.16 -34.33
C ILE A 350 -7.70 -9.32 -34.65
N MET A 351 -8.42 -9.83 -33.64
CA MET A 351 -9.48 -10.82 -33.83
C MET A 351 -10.62 -10.28 -34.69
N ASN A 352 -11.26 -11.13 -35.49
CA ASN A 352 -12.27 -10.69 -36.46
C ASN A 352 -13.69 -11.01 -35.98
N ASN A 353 -14.31 -10.09 -35.23
CA ASN A 353 -15.70 -10.15 -34.76
C ASN A 353 -16.05 -11.53 -34.14
N VAL A 354 -15.23 -11.96 -33.17
CA VAL A 354 -15.41 -13.22 -32.44
C VAL A 354 -16.65 -13.11 -31.57
N SER A 355 -17.60 -14.03 -31.76
CA SER A 355 -18.78 -14.13 -30.90
C SER A 355 -18.42 -14.97 -29.67
N ILE A 356 -18.21 -14.30 -28.53
CA ILE A 356 -17.80 -14.99 -27.31
C ILE A 356 -18.94 -15.89 -26.81
N PRO A 357 -18.68 -17.19 -26.52
CA PRO A 357 -19.68 -18.12 -26.01
C PRO A 357 -20.36 -17.63 -24.73
N SER A 358 -21.66 -17.97 -24.58
CA SER A 358 -22.46 -17.74 -23.39
C SER A 358 -22.92 -19.05 -22.72
N HIS A 359 -22.25 -20.16 -23.03
CA HIS A 359 -22.55 -21.50 -22.51
C HIS A 359 -21.37 -22.13 -21.74
N GLN A 360 -20.25 -21.41 -21.69
CA GLN A 360 -19.05 -21.67 -20.89
C GLN A 360 -18.53 -20.30 -20.42
N ASP A 361 -17.85 -20.28 -19.29
CA ASP A 361 -17.22 -19.09 -18.69
C ASP A 361 -15.89 -18.78 -19.38
N THR A 362 -15.01 -19.77 -19.52
CA THR A 362 -13.72 -19.64 -20.18
C THR A 362 -13.77 -20.08 -21.64
N THR A 363 -13.21 -19.26 -22.56
CA THR A 363 -12.99 -19.65 -23.97
C THR A 363 -11.58 -19.24 -24.41
N TYR A 364 -10.78 -20.19 -24.88
CA TYR A 364 -9.51 -19.90 -25.56
C TYR A 364 -9.75 -19.86 -27.07
N TRP A 365 -9.48 -18.73 -27.72
CA TRP A 365 -9.69 -18.51 -29.15
C TRP A 365 -8.38 -18.29 -29.89
N CYS A 366 -8.14 -19.12 -30.89
CA CYS A 366 -6.92 -19.19 -31.66
C CYS A 366 -7.14 -18.61 -33.05
N ARG A 367 -6.18 -17.80 -33.53
CA ARG A 367 -6.15 -17.34 -34.92
C ARG A 367 -4.71 -17.13 -35.39
N VAL A 368 -4.39 -17.68 -36.56
CA VAL A 368 -3.12 -17.42 -37.24
C VAL A 368 -3.18 -16.09 -37.99
N PHE A 369 -2.07 -15.34 -37.93
CA PHE A 369 -1.85 -14.10 -38.67
C PHE A 369 -0.57 -14.17 -39.49
N GLU A 370 -0.53 -13.41 -40.58
CA GLU A 370 0.67 -13.15 -41.37
C GLU A 370 1.37 -11.89 -40.82
N MET A 371 2.66 -12.00 -40.55
CA MET A 371 3.56 -10.92 -40.12
C MET A 371 4.04 -10.11 -41.35
N PRO A 372 4.45 -8.84 -41.20
CA PRO A 372 5.01 -8.06 -42.30
C PRO A 372 6.16 -8.79 -43.01
N THR A 373 6.17 -8.80 -44.34
CA THR A 373 7.31 -9.30 -45.11
C THR A 373 8.46 -8.29 -45.03
N LEU A 374 9.56 -8.66 -44.39
CA LEU A 374 10.72 -7.79 -44.17
C LEU A 374 11.90 -8.24 -45.04
N ALA A 375 12.67 -7.27 -45.56
CA ALA A 375 13.85 -7.52 -46.40
C ALA A 375 15.13 -7.82 -45.59
N SER A 376 15.07 -7.65 -44.27
CA SER A 376 16.16 -7.86 -43.33
C SER A 376 15.61 -8.03 -41.91
N LYS A 377 16.47 -8.46 -40.98
CA LYS A 377 16.20 -8.43 -39.54
C LYS A 377 15.70 -7.05 -39.09
N HIS A 378 14.70 -7.05 -38.22
CA HIS A 378 14.18 -5.92 -37.46
C HIS A 378 13.96 -6.39 -36.02
N HIS A 379 13.75 -5.44 -35.10
CA HIS A 379 13.39 -5.70 -33.72
C HIS A 379 12.01 -5.15 -33.39
N ILE A 380 11.15 -5.98 -32.81
CA ILE A 380 9.98 -5.52 -32.03
C ILE A 380 10.52 -4.86 -30.77
N ILE A 381 9.97 -3.70 -30.43
CA ILE A 381 10.42 -2.86 -29.31
C ILE A 381 9.28 -2.46 -28.36
N LYS A 382 8.03 -2.61 -28.79
CA LYS A 382 6.82 -2.33 -27.98
C LYS A 382 5.65 -3.19 -28.48
N ALA A 383 4.85 -3.71 -27.56
CA ALA A 383 3.55 -4.33 -27.81
C ALA A 383 2.45 -3.62 -26.99
N GLU A 384 1.31 -3.34 -27.62
CA GLU A 384 0.23 -2.52 -27.06
C GLU A 384 -1.11 -3.27 -27.18
N PRO A 385 -1.90 -3.44 -26.10
CA PRO A 385 -3.22 -4.05 -26.20
C PRO A 385 -4.18 -3.13 -26.97
N VAL A 386 -4.87 -3.69 -27.96
CA VAL A 386 -5.94 -3.03 -28.71
C VAL A 386 -7.24 -3.70 -28.33
N ILE A 387 -8.00 -3.11 -27.40
CA ILE A 387 -9.18 -3.73 -26.80
C ILE A 387 -10.46 -3.08 -27.35
N THR A 388 -11.45 -3.92 -27.64
CA THR A 388 -12.81 -3.51 -28.02
C THR A 388 -13.48 -2.84 -26.83
N ALA A 389 -13.91 -1.58 -26.99
CA ALA A 389 -14.50 -0.81 -25.89
C ALA A 389 -15.74 -1.51 -25.30
N GLY A 390 -15.72 -1.77 -23.99
CA GLY A 390 -16.73 -2.56 -23.26
C GLY A 390 -16.32 -4.01 -22.98
N ASN A 391 -15.27 -4.52 -23.63
CA ASN A 391 -14.75 -5.89 -23.43
C ASN A 391 -13.50 -5.92 -22.52
N GLU A 392 -13.14 -4.83 -21.85
CA GLU A 392 -11.92 -4.72 -21.03
C GLU A 392 -11.91 -5.68 -19.82
N GLY A 393 -13.08 -6.17 -19.40
CA GLY A 393 -13.24 -7.21 -18.37
C GLY A 393 -13.51 -8.61 -18.93
N VAL A 394 -13.37 -8.82 -20.24
CA VAL A 394 -13.64 -10.10 -20.92
C VAL A 394 -12.44 -10.56 -21.74
N PHE A 395 -11.71 -9.64 -22.38
CA PHE A 395 -10.43 -9.91 -23.03
C PHE A 395 -9.34 -10.07 -21.95
N HIS A 396 -9.18 -11.30 -21.44
CA HIS A 396 -8.45 -11.57 -20.21
C HIS A 396 -6.93 -11.68 -20.40
N HIS A 397 -6.47 -12.51 -21.34
CA HIS A 397 -5.05 -12.54 -21.72
C HIS A 397 -4.84 -12.96 -23.18
N LEU A 398 -3.65 -12.67 -23.69
CA LEU A 398 -3.21 -12.96 -25.05
C LEU A 398 -1.77 -13.48 -25.03
N ILE A 399 -1.51 -14.54 -25.81
CA ILE A 399 -0.15 -15.02 -26.10
C ILE A 399 0.02 -15.09 -27.62
N LEU A 400 1.18 -14.64 -28.10
CA LEU A 400 1.54 -14.63 -29.51
C LEU A 400 2.73 -15.57 -29.76
N TYR A 401 2.47 -16.71 -30.39
CA TYR A 401 3.47 -17.73 -30.69
C TYR A 401 3.96 -17.61 -32.14
N LYS A 402 5.27 -17.62 -32.38
CA LYS A 402 5.85 -17.69 -33.73
C LYS A 402 5.74 -19.12 -34.28
N CYS A 403 5.09 -19.29 -35.43
CA CYS A 403 4.86 -20.63 -35.98
C CYS A 403 6.15 -21.29 -36.51
N ARG A 404 6.32 -22.60 -36.26
CA ARG A 404 7.46 -23.41 -36.76
C ARG A 404 7.46 -23.58 -38.28
N ARG A 405 6.30 -23.89 -38.86
CA ARG A 405 6.14 -24.11 -40.31
C ARG A 405 5.09 -23.14 -40.86
N ASN A 406 5.22 -22.76 -42.13
CA ASN A 406 4.17 -21.98 -42.79
C ASN A 406 2.90 -22.84 -42.77
N PRO A 407 1.81 -22.42 -42.11
CA PRO A 407 0.59 -23.20 -42.04
C PRO A 407 0.00 -23.36 -43.45
N ASN A 408 -0.68 -24.48 -43.70
CA ASN A 408 -1.23 -24.73 -45.03
C ASN A 408 -2.34 -23.71 -45.35
N MET A 409 -2.03 -22.72 -46.18
CA MET A 409 -2.95 -21.65 -46.58
C MET A 409 -4.24 -22.13 -47.28
N THR A 410 -4.30 -23.41 -47.68
CA THR A 410 -5.53 -24.06 -48.19
C THR A 410 -6.52 -24.37 -47.05
N VAL A 411 -6.00 -24.62 -45.84
CA VAL A 411 -6.75 -24.90 -44.60
C VAL A 411 -6.90 -23.62 -43.77
N VAL A 412 -5.90 -22.74 -43.83
CA VAL A 412 -5.78 -21.52 -43.02
C VAL A 412 -5.66 -20.28 -43.93
N PRO A 413 -6.73 -19.88 -44.65
CA PRO A 413 -6.71 -18.63 -45.40
C PRO A 413 -6.58 -17.43 -44.46
N GLN A 414 -6.03 -16.31 -44.93
CA GLN A 414 -5.88 -15.07 -44.15
C GLN A 414 -7.22 -14.53 -43.60
N GLU A 415 -8.31 -14.80 -44.33
CA GLU A 415 -9.70 -14.51 -43.99
C GLU A 415 -10.28 -15.43 -42.87
N HIS A 416 -9.55 -16.44 -42.41
CA HIS A 416 -10.05 -17.41 -41.42
C HIS A 416 -10.41 -16.69 -40.12
N PRO A 417 -11.64 -16.88 -39.57
CA PRO A 417 -12.13 -16.11 -38.42
C PRO A 417 -11.44 -16.47 -37.09
N GLY A 418 -10.70 -17.56 -37.08
CA GLY A 418 -10.18 -18.21 -35.87
C GLY A 418 -11.00 -19.45 -35.52
N HIS A 419 -10.59 -20.16 -34.48
CA HIS A 419 -11.31 -21.30 -33.91
C HIS A 419 -10.97 -21.41 -32.42
N GLU A 420 -11.86 -22.02 -31.63
CA GLU A 420 -11.56 -22.39 -30.25
C GLU A 420 -10.32 -23.31 -30.18
N CYS A 421 -9.34 -22.91 -29.37
CA CYS A 421 -8.07 -23.61 -29.15
C CYS A 421 -8.29 -24.99 -28.52
N TYR A 422 -7.31 -25.89 -28.63
CA TYR A 422 -7.30 -27.21 -27.97
C TYR A 422 -8.45 -28.18 -28.34
N THR A 423 -9.38 -27.76 -29.20
CA THR A 423 -10.47 -28.62 -29.70
C THR A 423 -10.01 -29.45 -30.91
N PRO A 424 -10.57 -30.66 -31.15
CA PRO A 424 -10.31 -31.45 -32.36
C PRO A 424 -10.73 -30.77 -33.69
N ASN A 425 -11.44 -29.64 -33.62
CA ASN A 425 -11.86 -28.84 -34.76
C ASN A 425 -10.88 -27.70 -35.09
N MET A 426 -9.93 -27.39 -34.19
CA MET A 426 -8.83 -26.48 -34.48
C MET A 426 -7.98 -27.08 -35.62
N PRO A 427 -7.56 -26.29 -36.64
CA PRO A 427 -6.68 -26.79 -37.70
C PRO A 427 -5.40 -27.42 -37.15
N SER A 428 -5.10 -28.65 -37.58
CA SER A 428 -3.94 -29.42 -37.09
C SER A 428 -2.63 -28.65 -37.19
N ASP A 429 -2.44 -27.92 -38.29
CA ASP A 429 -1.21 -27.19 -38.58
C ASP A 429 -0.95 -26.01 -37.62
N TRP A 430 -1.91 -25.66 -36.75
CA TRP A 430 -1.72 -24.65 -35.71
C TRP A 430 -0.98 -25.21 -34.49
N SER A 431 -0.97 -26.53 -34.26
CA SER A 431 -0.24 -27.11 -33.12
C SER A 431 1.28 -26.90 -33.25
N ASP A 432 1.79 -26.89 -34.48
CA ASP A 432 3.18 -26.54 -34.83
C ASP A 432 3.59 -25.13 -34.33
N CYS A 433 2.64 -24.25 -33.97
CA CYS A 433 2.96 -22.93 -33.42
C CYS A 433 3.24 -22.95 -31.91
N TYR A 434 2.68 -23.90 -31.14
CA TYR A 434 3.04 -24.08 -29.73
C TYR A 434 4.42 -24.72 -29.53
N GLU A 435 4.98 -25.36 -30.57
CA GLU A 435 6.40 -25.76 -30.62
C GLU A 435 7.35 -24.59 -30.98
N GLY A 436 6.81 -23.38 -31.11
CA GLY A 436 7.53 -22.18 -31.51
C GLY A 436 8.15 -21.40 -30.36
N SER A 437 8.35 -20.10 -30.60
CA SER A 437 8.82 -19.14 -29.58
C SER A 437 7.76 -18.09 -29.26
N MET A 438 7.64 -17.73 -27.98
CA MET A 438 6.70 -16.72 -27.49
C MET A 438 7.22 -15.31 -27.77
N VAL A 439 6.50 -14.60 -28.66
CA VAL A 439 6.82 -13.24 -29.13
C VAL A 439 6.34 -12.19 -28.14
N VAL A 440 5.12 -12.37 -27.62
CA VAL A 440 4.46 -11.49 -26.63
C VAL A 440 3.56 -12.35 -25.74
N ALA A 441 3.59 -12.10 -24.43
CA ALA A 441 2.52 -12.46 -23.50
C ALA A 441 1.98 -11.15 -22.88
N TRP A 442 0.65 -11.03 -22.78
CA TRP A 442 -0.04 -9.89 -22.20
C TRP A 442 -1.29 -10.36 -21.45
N ALA A 443 -1.61 -9.72 -20.33
CA ALA A 443 -2.80 -10.06 -19.54
C ALA A 443 -3.46 -8.82 -18.90
N ILE A 444 -4.70 -9.01 -18.43
CA ILE A 444 -5.61 -7.96 -17.94
C ILE A 444 -4.95 -7.05 -16.89
N GLY A 445 -5.25 -5.75 -16.97
CA GLY A 445 -4.63 -4.72 -16.14
C GLY A 445 -3.18 -4.39 -16.52
N GLY A 446 -2.53 -5.22 -17.35
CA GLY A 446 -1.30 -4.89 -18.06
C GLY A 446 -1.50 -3.73 -19.04
N GLY A 447 -0.55 -2.79 -19.05
CA GLY A 447 -0.48 -1.76 -20.08
C GLY A 447 0.42 -2.20 -21.23
N ASP A 448 0.94 -1.22 -21.96
CA ASP A 448 1.96 -1.40 -22.99
C ASP A 448 3.19 -2.13 -22.44
N VAL A 449 3.67 -3.14 -23.17
CA VAL A 449 4.94 -3.82 -22.89
C VAL A 449 6.01 -3.15 -23.75
N ILE A 450 6.87 -2.33 -23.14
CA ILE A 450 7.97 -1.61 -23.79
C ILE A 450 9.29 -2.31 -23.45
N TYR A 451 10.12 -2.63 -24.45
CA TYR A 451 11.40 -3.31 -24.24
C TYR A 451 12.57 -2.34 -24.04
N PRO A 452 13.51 -2.59 -23.09
CA PRO A 452 14.70 -1.76 -22.84
C PRO A 452 15.56 -1.45 -24.08
N GLU A 453 16.19 -0.29 -24.12
CA GLU A 453 16.93 0.24 -25.30
C GLU A 453 18.07 -0.65 -25.84
N HIS A 454 18.53 -1.66 -25.10
CA HIS A 454 19.59 -2.58 -25.52
C HIS A 454 19.07 -3.96 -26.00
N VAL A 455 17.76 -4.22 -25.93
CA VAL A 455 17.15 -5.49 -26.38
C VAL A 455 16.01 -5.29 -27.38
N GLY A 456 15.78 -6.27 -28.25
CA GLY A 456 14.58 -6.31 -29.10
C GLY A 456 14.20 -7.73 -29.48
N TYR A 457 12.91 -8.02 -29.65
CA TYR A 457 12.50 -9.35 -30.10
C TYR A 457 12.69 -9.46 -31.61
N PRO A 458 13.45 -10.44 -32.13
CA PRO A 458 13.81 -10.52 -33.54
C PRO A 458 12.66 -10.96 -34.46
N ILE A 459 12.54 -10.26 -35.59
CA ILE A 459 11.67 -10.62 -36.71
C ILE A 459 12.39 -10.39 -38.05
N GLY A 460 12.07 -11.20 -39.06
CA GLY A 460 12.63 -11.07 -40.42
C GLY A 460 14.10 -11.49 -40.57
N ASP A 461 14.62 -12.29 -39.64
CA ASP A 461 16.03 -12.68 -39.55
C ASP A 461 16.34 -14.15 -39.85
N GLU A 462 15.38 -15.03 -39.58
CA GLU A 462 15.48 -16.47 -39.84
C GLU A 462 14.99 -16.81 -41.26
N GLU A 463 15.48 -17.92 -41.86
CA GLU A 463 14.80 -18.64 -42.95
C GLU A 463 13.53 -19.35 -42.41
N GLY A 464 12.64 -18.57 -41.79
CA GLY A 464 11.52 -19.03 -40.99
C GLY A 464 10.17 -18.52 -41.50
N THR A 465 9.13 -18.78 -40.71
CA THR A 465 7.76 -18.48 -41.13
C THR A 465 7.43 -17.01 -41.00
N GLY A 466 6.60 -16.52 -41.92
CA GLY A 466 5.96 -15.21 -41.80
C GLY A 466 4.69 -15.25 -40.95
N TYR A 467 4.52 -16.23 -40.04
CA TYR A 467 3.24 -16.50 -39.39
C TYR A 467 3.34 -16.60 -37.87
N VAL A 468 2.30 -16.11 -37.19
CA VAL A 468 2.14 -16.17 -35.74
C VAL A 468 0.75 -16.71 -35.39
N LEU A 469 0.65 -17.53 -34.36
CA LEU A 469 -0.61 -17.93 -33.74
C LEU A 469 -0.89 -16.98 -32.57
N MET A 470 -2.02 -16.28 -32.63
CA MET A 470 -2.54 -15.48 -31.53
C MET A 470 -3.58 -16.31 -30.78
N GLU A 471 -3.30 -16.60 -29.54
CA GLU A 471 -4.22 -17.20 -28.58
C GLU A 471 -4.78 -16.10 -27.68
N VAL A 472 -6.10 -16.09 -27.50
CA VAL A 472 -6.80 -15.15 -26.63
C VAL A 472 -7.69 -15.92 -25.66
N HIS A 473 -7.49 -15.71 -24.37
CA HIS A 473 -8.42 -16.15 -23.33
C HIS A 473 -9.50 -15.09 -23.15
N TYR A 474 -10.75 -15.47 -23.40
CA TYR A 474 -11.93 -14.73 -23.02
C TYR A 474 -12.54 -15.29 -21.72
N ASP A 475 -12.68 -14.44 -20.70
CA ASP A 475 -13.33 -14.77 -19.42
C ASP A 475 -14.73 -14.14 -19.37
N ASN A 476 -15.77 -14.97 -19.40
CA ASN A 476 -17.19 -14.59 -19.39
C ASN A 476 -17.92 -15.25 -18.20
N PRO A 477 -17.52 -14.98 -16.93
CA PRO A 477 -18.05 -15.66 -15.75
C PRO A 477 -19.54 -15.38 -15.50
N GLN A 478 -20.10 -14.37 -16.14
CA GLN A 478 -21.53 -14.04 -16.09
C GLN A 478 -22.36 -14.74 -17.19
N LEU A 479 -21.72 -15.54 -18.05
CA LEU A 479 -22.33 -16.23 -19.21
C LEU A 479 -23.16 -15.27 -20.08
N ALA A 480 -22.66 -14.04 -20.26
CA ALA A 480 -23.38 -12.99 -20.96
C ALA A 480 -23.43 -13.28 -22.47
N SER A 481 -24.60 -13.12 -23.07
CA SER A 481 -24.85 -13.41 -24.49
C SER A 481 -24.71 -12.18 -25.38
N GLY A 482 -24.19 -12.37 -26.59
CA GLY A 482 -24.12 -11.31 -27.61
C GLY A 482 -22.93 -10.37 -27.49
N ILE A 483 -21.93 -10.74 -26.68
CA ILE A 483 -20.61 -10.08 -26.70
C ILE A 483 -19.93 -10.45 -28.02
N SER A 484 -19.49 -9.43 -28.76
CA SER A 484 -18.64 -9.59 -29.94
C SER A 484 -17.33 -8.85 -29.72
N ASP A 485 -16.22 -9.47 -30.09
CA ASP A 485 -14.89 -8.94 -29.85
C ASP A 485 -14.06 -8.80 -31.12
N SER A 486 -13.30 -7.72 -31.20
CA SER A 486 -12.25 -7.51 -32.19
C SER A 486 -11.05 -6.87 -31.51
N SER A 487 -10.61 -7.52 -30.42
CA SER A 487 -9.43 -7.13 -29.66
C SER A 487 -8.19 -7.87 -30.15
N GLY A 488 -7.02 -7.45 -29.70
CA GLY A 488 -5.74 -8.06 -30.05
C GLY A 488 -4.56 -7.19 -29.62
N ILE A 489 -3.48 -7.21 -30.40
CA ILE A 489 -2.21 -6.56 -30.07
C ILE A 489 -1.70 -5.71 -31.25
N ARG A 490 -1.23 -4.50 -30.96
CA ARG A 490 -0.42 -3.67 -31.87
C ARG A 490 1.05 -3.89 -31.57
N ILE A 491 1.83 -4.08 -32.62
CA ILE A 491 3.27 -4.32 -32.55
C ILE A 491 4.01 -3.14 -33.17
N THR A 492 4.95 -2.56 -32.41
CA THR A 492 5.89 -1.53 -32.91
C THR A 492 7.28 -2.13 -33.07
N TYR A 493 7.90 -1.90 -34.23
CA TYR A 493 9.20 -2.47 -34.60
C TYR A 493 10.09 -1.46 -35.36
N THR A 494 11.41 -1.73 -35.40
CA THR A 494 12.42 -0.88 -36.06
C THR A 494 13.46 -1.72 -36.84
N PRO A 495 13.98 -1.24 -37.99
CA PRO A 495 15.18 -1.79 -38.65
C PRO A 495 16.49 -1.49 -37.90
N GLU A 496 16.50 -0.55 -36.96
CA GLU A 496 17.66 -0.22 -36.13
C GLU A 496 17.82 -1.26 -35.03
N LEU A 497 18.70 -2.23 -35.25
CA LEU A 497 18.91 -3.34 -34.33
C LEU A 497 19.49 -2.85 -32.99
N ARG A 498 18.84 -3.30 -31.91
CA ARG A 498 19.29 -3.22 -30.52
C ARG A 498 20.50 -4.15 -30.33
N ASP A 499 21.25 -3.96 -29.23
CA ASP A 499 22.49 -4.71 -28.97
C ASP A 499 22.26 -6.24 -28.85
N HIS A 500 21.10 -6.67 -28.35
CA HIS A 500 20.77 -8.08 -28.12
C HIS A 500 19.38 -8.47 -28.62
N ASP A 501 19.27 -9.71 -29.12
CA ASP A 501 17.98 -10.38 -29.30
C ASP A 501 17.45 -10.84 -27.95
N MET A 502 16.17 -10.58 -27.66
CA MET A 502 15.49 -11.13 -26.48
C MET A 502 14.54 -12.28 -26.82
N GLY A 503 14.27 -13.13 -25.84
CA GLY A 503 13.22 -14.14 -25.85
C GLY A 503 12.30 -14.06 -24.64
N THR A 504 11.30 -14.94 -24.62
CA THR A 504 10.37 -15.15 -23.50
C THR A 504 10.44 -16.62 -23.08
N LEU A 505 10.61 -16.88 -21.78
CA LEU A 505 10.71 -18.22 -21.19
C LEU A 505 9.62 -18.38 -20.13
N GLU A 506 8.74 -19.35 -20.33
CA GLU A 506 7.76 -19.78 -19.32
C GLU A 506 8.41 -20.78 -18.37
N VAL A 507 8.20 -20.58 -17.06
CA VAL A 507 8.59 -21.50 -16.00
C VAL A 507 7.44 -21.62 -15.03
N GLY A 508 6.87 -22.82 -14.90
CA GLY A 508 5.72 -23.01 -14.02
C GLY A 508 5.52 -24.41 -13.45
N VAL A 509 4.40 -24.55 -12.74
CA VAL A 509 3.77 -25.86 -12.53
C VAL A 509 3.04 -26.22 -13.82
N LEU A 510 3.35 -27.38 -14.38
CA LEU A 510 2.77 -27.85 -15.64
C LEU A 510 1.24 -27.95 -15.54
N VAL A 511 0.53 -27.15 -16.35
CA VAL A 511 -0.95 -27.02 -16.35
C VAL A 511 -1.61 -28.34 -16.69
N THR A 512 -1.96 -29.08 -15.66
CA THR A 512 -2.57 -30.42 -15.74
C THR A 512 -3.43 -30.66 -14.51
N GLN A 513 -4.33 -31.64 -14.60
CA GLN A 513 -5.09 -32.11 -13.43
C GLN A 513 -4.22 -32.61 -12.26
N TYR A 514 -2.90 -32.79 -12.42
CA TYR A 514 -2.00 -33.25 -11.37
C TYR A 514 -1.54 -32.13 -10.42
N HIS A 515 -1.68 -30.87 -10.82
CA HIS A 515 -1.63 -29.74 -9.89
C HIS A 515 -2.94 -29.72 -9.08
N VAL A 516 -2.83 -29.71 -7.76
CA VAL A 516 -3.95 -29.93 -6.82
C VAL A 516 -3.88 -28.89 -5.71
N ILE A 517 -4.93 -28.09 -5.57
CA ILE A 517 -5.15 -27.14 -4.49
C ILE A 517 -6.28 -27.69 -3.60
N PRO A 518 -5.99 -28.13 -2.36
CA PRO A 518 -7.00 -28.59 -1.41
C PRO A 518 -8.06 -27.53 -1.09
N PRO A 519 -9.33 -27.90 -0.80
CA PRO A 519 -10.38 -26.99 -0.34
C PRO A 519 -10.13 -26.44 1.08
N GLU A 520 -10.98 -25.51 1.51
CA GLU A 520 -11.08 -24.99 2.89
C GLU A 520 -9.75 -24.49 3.50
N THR A 521 -8.80 -24.04 2.67
CA THR A 521 -7.44 -23.69 3.09
C THR A 521 -7.13 -22.21 2.85
N GLU A 522 -6.70 -21.50 3.90
CA GLU A 522 -6.38 -20.05 3.84
C GLU A 522 -5.18 -19.76 2.93
N GLU A 523 -4.14 -20.59 3.08
CA GLU A 523 -2.89 -20.52 2.33
C GLU A 523 -2.41 -21.95 2.03
N PHE A 524 -2.38 -22.30 0.74
CA PHE A 524 -1.72 -23.51 0.21
C PHE A 524 -0.65 -23.07 -0.79
N THR A 525 0.54 -23.68 -0.78
CA THR A 525 1.65 -23.27 -1.65
C THR A 525 2.10 -24.43 -2.54
N SER A 526 2.23 -24.19 -3.84
CA SER A 526 2.88 -25.11 -4.78
C SER A 526 4.04 -24.41 -5.50
N SER A 527 4.99 -25.19 -6.00
CA SER A 527 6.13 -24.67 -6.76
C SER A 527 6.40 -25.49 -8.03
N GLY A 528 6.72 -24.78 -9.10
CA GLY A 528 7.23 -25.31 -10.35
C GLY A 528 8.67 -24.86 -10.59
N PHE A 529 9.40 -25.61 -11.42
CA PHE A 529 10.85 -25.52 -11.54
C PHE A 529 11.29 -25.68 -12.99
N CYS A 530 12.21 -24.82 -13.41
CA CYS A 530 13.09 -25.10 -14.54
C CYS A 530 14.37 -25.72 -14.00
N SER A 531 14.57 -27.02 -14.25
CA SER A 531 15.65 -27.80 -13.65
C SER A 531 17.02 -27.40 -14.20
N SER A 532 18.07 -27.62 -13.40
CA SER A 532 19.44 -27.27 -13.80
C SER A 532 19.95 -28.09 -14.96
N GLN A 533 19.43 -29.31 -15.14
CA GLN A 533 19.71 -30.14 -16.32
C GLN A 533 19.10 -29.50 -17.57
N CYS A 534 17.86 -29.01 -17.48
CA CYS A 534 17.22 -28.28 -18.57
C CYS A 534 17.98 -27.00 -18.92
N LEU A 535 18.26 -26.14 -17.93
CA LEU A 535 18.96 -24.87 -18.18
C LEU A 535 20.38 -25.07 -18.70
N SER A 536 21.13 -26.05 -18.19
CA SER A 536 22.49 -26.33 -18.67
C SER A 536 22.51 -26.62 -20.17
N GLU A 537 21.75 -27.61 -20.64
CA GLU A 537 21.83 -28.06 -22.05
C GLU A 537 21.53 -26.92 -23.04
N PHE A 538 20.51 -26.10 -22.78
CA PHE A 538 20.15 -24.98 -23.65
C PHE A 538 21.08 -23.76 -23.53
N ILE A 539 21.63 -23.45 -22.35
CA ILE A 539 22.61 -22.35 -22.18
C ILE A 539 24.00 -22.76 -22.68
N GLU A 540 24.35 -24.05 -22.61
CA GLU A 540 25.58 -24.59 -23.20
C GLU A 540 25.47 -24.65 -24.73
N GLU A 541 24.28 -24.90 -25.29
CA GLU A 541 24.01 -24.75 -26.73
C GLU A 541 24.13 -23.28 -27.21
N SER A 542 23.62 -22.29 -26.45
CA SER A 542 23.80 -20.88 -26.81
C SER A 542 25.24 -20.39 -26.64
N GLY A 543 26.01 -21.01 -25.74
CA GLY A 543 27.42 -20.72 -25.47
C GLY A 543 27.68 -19.55 -24.53
N GLU A 544 26.65 -18.87 -24.03
CA GLU A 544 26.79 -17.82 -23.01
C GLU A 544 25.56 -17.72 -22.06
N PRO A 545 25.77 -17.31 -20.78
CA PRO A 545 24.70 -17.13 -19.80
C PRO A 545 23.62 -16.13 -20.23
N ILE A 546 22.36 -16.43 -19.91
CA ILE A 546 21.25 -15.50 -20.15
C ILE A 546 21.08 -14.50 -18.99
N LYS A 547 20.38 -13.41 -19.26
CA LYS A 547 20.00 -12.37 -18.31
C LYS A 547 18.52 -12.11 -18.37
N ILE A 548 17.84 -12.27 -17.25
CA ILE A 548 16.44 -11.89 -17.07
C ILE A 548 16.36 -10.37 -16.88
N ILE A 549 15.52 -9.73 -17.67
CA ILE A 549 15.28 -8.26 -17.70
C ILE A 549 13.87 -7.89 -17.24
N GLY A 550 12.93 -8.82 -17.27
CA GLY A 550 11.54 -8.57 -16.93
C GLY A 550 10.78 -9.87 -16.65
N VAL A 551 9.60 -9.72 -16.07
CA VAL A 551 8.83 -10.82 -15.48
C VAL A 551 7.33 -10.53 -15.57
N MET A 552 6.52 -11.53 -15.90
CA MET A 552 5.07 -11.51 -15.71
C MET A 552 4.67 -12.73 -14.87
N LEU A 553 3.96 -12.50 -13.76
CA LEU A 553 3.52 -13.55 -12.83
C LEU A 553 2.06 -13.91 -13.15
N HIS A 554 1.74 -15.20 -13.27
CA HIS A 554 0.42 -15.70 -13.68
C HIS A 554 -0.11 -16.82 -12.76
N ALA A 555 -1.37 -16.67 -12.34
CA ALA A 555 -2.21 -17.66 -11.66
C ALA A 555 -3.69 -17.30 -11.92
N HIS A 556 -4.62 -18.13 -11.46
CA HIS A 556 -6.06 -17.85 -11.55
C HIS A 556 -6.64 -17.31 -10.22
N LEU A 557 -7.95 -17.47 -10.02
CA LEU A 557 -8.75 -16.75 -9.02
C LEU A 557 -8.39 -17.04 -7.55
N LEU A 558 -7.75 -18.16 -7.23
CA LEU A 558 -7.30 -18.48 -5.88
C LEU A 558 -5.92 -17.89 -5.58
N GLY A 559 -5.14 -17.50 -6.59
CA GLY A 559 -3.79 -16.94 -6.42
C GLY A 559 -3.79 -15.68 -5.56
N VAL A 560 -3.00 -15.67 -4.48
CA VAL A 560 -2.88 -14.53 -3.55
C VAL A 560 -1.45 -14.03 -3.35
N ARG A 561 -0.44 -14.89 -3.51
CA ARG A 561 0.98 -14.50 -3.43
C ARG A 561 1.83 -15.28 -4.43
N LEU A 562 2.58 -14.61 -5.29
CA LEU A 562 3.45 -15.23 -6.30
C LEU A 562 4.91 -14.78 -6.14
N ASN A 563 5.85 -15.68 -6.45
CA ASN A 563 7.28 -15.48 -6.25
C ASN A 563 8.10 -16.22 -7.32
N ALA A 564 9.03 -15.51 -7.95
CA ALA A 564 9.96 -16.02 -8.94
C ALA A 564 11.40 -15.92 -8.40
N ARG A 565 12.16 -17.03 -8.45
CA ARG A 565 13.47 -17.14 -7.81
C ARG A 565 14.51 -17.86 -8.66
N LEU A 566 15.78 -17.61 -8.34
CA LEU A 566 16.96 -18.29 -8.87
C LEU A 566 17.68 -19.02 -7.73
N ILE A 567 18.08 -20.28 -7.93
CA ILE A 567 19.15 -20.92 -7.14
C ILE A 567 20.40 -20.97 -8.00
N HIS A 568 21.44 -20.26 -7.56
CA HIS A 568 22.78 -20.26 -8.17
C HIS A 568 23.80 -20.76 -7.16
N ASN A 569 24.54 -21.84 -7.48
CA ASN A 569 25.53 -22.45 -6.57
C ASN A 569 24.99 -22.73 -5.14
N GLY A 570 23.72 -23.12 -5.02
CA GLY A 570 23.05 -23.38 -3.74
C GLY A 570 22.65 -22.12 -2.94
N THR A 571 22.83 -20.93 -3.51
CA THR A 571 22.34 -19.66 -2.95
C THR A 571 21.04 -19.26 -3.65
N GLU A 572 19.99 -18.97 -2.87
CA GLU A 572 18.68 -18.54 -3.36
C GLU A 572 18.62 -17.00 -3.49
N THR A 573 18.14 -16.52 -4.64
CA THR A 573 17.92 -15.09 -4.95
C THR A 573 16.48 -14.87 -5.38
N GLU A 574 15.81 -13.86 -4.80
CA GLU A 574 14.48 -13.40 -5.23
C GLU A 574 14.62 -12.59 -6.53
N ILE A 575 13.95 -13.02 -7.62
CA ILE A 575 13.93 -12.30 -8.91
C ILE A 575 12.75 -11.31 -8.90
N ALA A 576 11.58 -11.79 -8.49
CA ALA A 576 10.35 -11.02 -8.45
C ALA A 576 9.37 -11.60 -7.44
N ARG A 577 8.58 -10.74 -6.80
CA ARG A 577 7.63 -11.14 -5.77
C ARG A 577 6.43 -10.21 -5.76
N ASP A 578 5.26 -10.81 -5.51
CA ASP A 578 4.04 -10.10 -5.19
C ASP A 578 3.33 -10.79 -4.02
N ASP A 579 3.42 -10.21 -2.83
CA ASP A 579 2.71 -10.69 -1.63
C ASP A 579 1.21 -10.29 -1.63
N ASN A 580 0.72 -9.62 -2.68
CA ASN A 580 -0.63 -9.07 -2.77
C ASN A 580 -1.25 -9.26 -4.18
N TYR A 581 -0.90 -10.36 -4.85
CA TYR A 581 -1.28 -10.65 -6.23
C TYR A 581 -2.78 -10.48 -6.47
N ASP A 582 -3.14 -9.91 -7.61
CA ASP A 582 -4.53 -9.74 -8.05
C ASP A 582 -4.66 -10.29 -9.48
N PHE A 583 -5.53 -11.28 -9.66
CA PHE A 583 -5.86 -11.88 -10.95
C PHE A 583 -6.22 -10.83 -12.02
N ASN A 584 -6.75 -9.67 -11.64
CA ASN A 584 -7.14 -8.59 -12.55
C ASN A 584 -6.02 -7.57 -12.82
N LEU A 585 -4.78 -7.81 -12.36
CA LEU A 585 -3.61 -6.97 -12.59
C LEU A 585 -2.35 -7.78 -12.89
N GLN A 586 -2.27 -8.28 -14.11
CA GLN A 586 -1.21 -9.16 -14.59
C GLN A 586 -0.28 -8.41 -15.55
N SER A 587 0.41 -7.39 -15.01
CA SER A 587 1.36 -6.58 -15.78
C SER A 587 2.76 -7.18 -15.77
N THR A 588 3.38 -7.27 -16.94
CA THR A 588 4.84 -7.42 -17.08
C THR A 588 5.55 -6.30 -16.32
N ARG A 589 6.58 -6.66 -15.53
CA ARG A 589 7.40 -5.74 -14.72
C ARG A 589 8.85 -5.85 -15.19
N MET A 590 9.48 -4.72 -15.50
CA MET A 590 10.91 -4.68 -15.83
C MET A 590 11.72 -4.63 -14.55
N LEU A 591 12.76 -5.46 -14.45
CA LEU A 591 13.57 -5.57 -13.24
C LEU A 591 14.36 -4.26 -12.98
N LYS A 592 14.66 -4.02 -11.71
CA LYS A 592 15.53 -2.90 -11.31
C LYS A 592 16.98 -3.18 -11.73
N GLU A 593 17.43 -4.40 -11.48
CA GLU A 593 18.75 -4.95 -11.74
C GLU A 593 18.56 -6.29 -12.47
N GLU A 594 19.32 -6.53 -13.53
CA GLU A 594 19.20 -7.71 -14.39
C GLU A 594 19.80 -8.94 -13.71
N VAL A 595 19.12 -10.08 -13.75
CA VAL A 595 19.56 -11.31 -13.08
C VAL A 595 20.19 -12.25 -14.10
N THR A 596 21.48 -12.55 -13.95
CA THR A 596 22.19 -13.51 -14.81
C THR A 596 21.91 -14.94 -14.36
N VAL A 597 21.60 -15.84 -15.29
CA VAL A 597 21.35 -17.27 -15.08
C VAL A 597 22.41 -18.06 -15.83
N TYR A 598 23.11 -18.94 -15.11
CA TYR A 598 24.23 -19.73 -15.59
C TYR A 598 23.83 -21.22 -15.80
N PRO A 599 24.62 -21.99 -16.58
CA PRO A 599 24.51 -23.45 -16.57
C PRO A 599 24.64 -23.99 -15.14
N GLY A 600 23.78 -24.95 -14.77
CA GLY A 600 23.71 -25.50 -13.41
C GLY A 600 22.75 -24.79 -12.45
N ASP A 601 22.16 -23.65 -12.83
CA ASP A 601 21.20 -22.92 -12.00
C ASP A 601 19.77 -23.53 -12.06
N VAL A 602 18.89 -23.15 -11.12
CA VAL A 602 17.47 -23.56 -11.12
C VAL A 602 16.59 -22.31 -11.02
N LEU A 603 15.61 -22.17 -11.94
CA LEU A 603 14.55 -21.16 -11.81
C LEU A 603 13.33 -21.79 -11.13
N ILE A 604 12.65 -21.02 -10.29
CA ILE A 604 11.52 -21.48 -9.48
C ILE A 604 10.38 -20.47 -9.60
N THR A 605 9.17 -20.97 -9.86
CA THR A 605 7.92 -20.24 -9.69
C THR A 605 7.16 -20.83 -8.50
N GLU A 606 6.83 -20.02 -7.51
CA GLU A 606 6.12 -20.41 -6.30
C GLU A 606 4.83 -19.59 -6.17
N CYS A 607 3.70 -20.27 -6.03
CA CYS A 607 2.38 -19.66 -5.95
C CYS A 607 1.69 -20.10 -4.66
N THR A 608 1.08 -19.14 -3.96
CA THR A 608 0.23 -19.37 -2.79
C THR A 608 -1.21 -19.04 -3.15
N TYR A 609 -2.12 -19.93 -2.76
CA TYR A 609 -3.55 -19.89 -3.05
C TYR A 609 -4.39 -19.79 -1.79
N SER A 610 -5.55 -19.14 -1.88
CA SER A 610 -6.58 -19.14 -0.86
C SER A 610 -7.86 -19.83 -1.34
N SER A 611 -8.07 -21.06 -0.91
CA SER A 611 -9.22 -21.91 -1.22
C SER A 611 -10.25 -21.95 -0.08
N ALA A 612 -10.14 -21.08 0.92
CA ALA A 612 -10.98 -21.08 2.13
C ALA A 612 -12.50 -21.05 1.86
N HIS A 613 -12.91 -20.55 0.69
CA HIS A 613 -14.30 -20.49 0.24
C HIS A 613 -14.74 -21.68 -0.65
N LYS A 614 -13.81 -22.57 -1.04
CA LYS A 614 -14.06 -23.78 -1.85
C LYS A 614 -14.31 -24.98 -0.94
N ASN A 615 -15.22 -25.85 -1.37
CA ASN A 615 -15.61 -27.10 -0.70
C ASN A 615 -15.22 -28.38 -1.46
N SER A 616 -14.58 -28.24 -2.62
CA SER A 616 -14.02 -29.31 -3.45
C SER A 616 -12.60 -28.94 -3.87
N VAL A 617 -11.82 -29.92 -4.32
CA VAL A 617 -10.46 -29.68 -4.83
C VAL A 617 -10.52 -28.79 -6.08
N THR A 618 -9.59 -27.82 -6.17
CA THR A 618 -9.30 -27.11 -7.42
C THR A 618 -8.06 -27.73 -8.05
N TYR A 619 -8.07 -27.89 -9.37
CA TYR A 619 -7.04 -28.58 -10.14
C TYR A 619 -6.33 -27.61 -11.08
N GLY A 620 -5.15 -27.98 -11.57
CA GLY A 620 -4.52 -27.25 -12.68
C GLY A 620 -5.34 -27.40 -13.97
N GLY A 621 -5.54 -26.31 -14.69
CA GLY A 621 -6.38 -26.30 -15.88
C GLY A 621 -6.54 -24.92 -16.52
N LEU A 622 -7.25 -24.90 -17.65
CA LEU A 622 -7.41 -23.69 -18.46
C LEU A 622 -8.54 -22.77 -17.95
N SER A 623 -9.55 -23.28 -17.24
CA SER A 623 -10.64 -22.44 -16.73
C SER A 623 -10.13 -21.47 -15.66
N THR A 624 -10.67 -20.25 -15.60
CA THR A 624 -10.43 -19.31 -14.48
C THR A 624 -10.87 -19.88 -13.12
N THR A 625 -11.66 -20.96 -13.11
CA THR A 625 -12.07 -21.69 -11.90
C THR A 625 -11.19 -22.91 -11.55
N ASP A 626 -10.37 -23.37 -12.50
CA ASP A 626 -9.15 -24.18 -12.30
C ASP A 626 -7.99 -23.23 -11.91
N GLU A 627 -6.75 -23.73 -11.79
CA GLU A 627 -5.57 -22.94 -11.43
C GLU A 627 -4.36 -23.07 -12.39
N MET A 628 -3.44 -22.11 -12.27
CA MET A 628 -2.12 -22.10 -12.90
C MET A 628 -1.05 -21.61 -11.92
N CYS A 629 0.23 -21.79 -12.28
CA CYS A 629 1.36 -21.26 -11.51
C CYS A 629 2.57 -20.99 -12.43
N GLU A 630 2.60 -19.84 -13.07
CA GLU A 630 3.54 -19.56 -14.15
C GLU A 630 4.26 -18.23 -13.98
N THR A 631 5.51 -18.20 -14.45
CA THR A 631 6.28 -16.97 -14.62
C THR A 631 6.79 -16.89 -16.05
N PHE A 632 6.48 -15.81 -16.75
CA PHE A 632 7.06 -15.49 -18.05
C PHE A 632 8.25 -14.56 -17.84
N PHE A 633 9.46 -15.08 -18.02
CA PHE A 633 10.70 -14.32 -17.96
C PHE A 633 11.03 -13.74 -19.34
N LEU A 634 11.26 -12.44 -19.40
CA LEU A 634 11.87 -11.77 -20.55
C LEU A 634 13.38 -11.81 -20.34
N TYR A 635 14.15 -12.29 -21.32
CA TYR A 635 15.60 -12.49 -21.18
C TYR A 635 16.39 -12.22 -22.47
N TYR A 636 17.71 -12.03 -22.34
CA TYR A 636 18.66 -11.99 -23.46
C TYR A 636 20.01 -12.65 -23.10
N PRO A 637 20.83 -13.12 -24.06
CA PRO A 637 20.48 -13.31 -25.46
C PRO A 637 19.40 -14.38 -25.63
N ARG A 638 18.63 -14.30 -26.72
CA ARG A 638 17.65 -15.31 -27.11
C ARG A 638 18.35 -16.67 -27.35
N PHE A 639 17.79 -17.73 -26.79
CA PHE A 639 18.22 -19.12 -26.98
C PHE A 639 17.02 -20.01 -27.32
N ASN A 640 17.25 -21.31 -27.54
CA ASN A 640 16.26 -22.22 -28.08
C ASN A 640 15.35 -22.86 -27.01
N LEU A 641 15.02 -22.18 -25.90
CA LEU A 641 14.10 -22.69 -24.87
C LEU A 641 12.92 -21.74 -24.66
N SER A 642 11.70 -22.25 -24.85
CA SER A 642 10.45 -21.50 -24.73
C SER A 642 9.69 -21.83 -23.43
N PHE A 643 9.63 -23.11 -23.06
CA PHE A 643 8.91 -23.56 -21.87
C PHE A 643 9.77 -24.51 -21.04
N CYS A 644 9.71 -24.36 -19.72
CA CYS A 644 10.52 -25.14 -18.79
C CYS A 644 9.77 -25.37 -17.47
N ASP A 645 8.78 -26.26 -17.55
CA ASP A 645 7.78 -26.48 -16.51
C ASP A 645 8.05 -27.77 -15.74
N SER A 646 7.36 -27.95 -14.61
CA SER A 646 7.47 -29.20 -13.86
C SER A 646 6.18 -29.60 -13.15
N MET A 647 6.05 -30.87 -12.80
CA MET A 647 5.03 -31.36 -11.88
C MET A 647 5.62 -32.38 -10.90
N ALA A 648 5.05 -32.49 -9.69
CA ALA A 648 5.41 -33.55 -8.76
C ALA A 648 5.08 -34.94 -9.34
N ASN A 649 5.91 -35.95 -9.06
CA ASN A 649 5.70 -37.31 -9.57
C ASN A 649 4.30 -37.85 -9.20
N ILE A 650 3.51 -38.24 -10.22
CA ILE A 650 2.13 -38.70 -10.08
C ILE A 650 2.03 -39.91 -9.12
N HIS A 651 2.98 -40.85 -9.15
CA HIS A 651 3.01 -41.96 -8.19
C HIS A 651 3.22 -41.51 -6.75
N HIS A 652 3.97 -40.44 -6.52
CA HIS A 652 4.09 -39.87 -5.19
C HIS A 652 2.75 -39.26 -4.76
N VAL A 653 2.19 -38.35 -5.57
CA VAL A 653 0.94 -37.61 -5.27
C VAL A 653 -0.24 -38.56 -5.03
N VAL A 654 -0.45 -39.54 -5.90
CA VAL A 654 -1.55 -40.53 -5.79
C VAL A 654 -1.44 -41.38 -4.52
N ASN A 655 -0.22 -41.70 -4.06
CA ASN A 655 -0.04 -42.45 -2.81
C ASN A 655 -0.49 -41.65 -1.56
N PHE A 656 -0.51 -40.32 -1.60
CA PHE A 656 -1.02 -39.50 -0.48
C PHE A 656 -2.50 -39.77 -0.18
N ALA A 657 -3.28 -40.05 -1.23
CA ALA A 657 -4.70 -40.40 -1.10
C ALA A 657 -4.92 -41.82 -0.56
N GLY A 658 -3.86 -42.64 -0.40
CA GLY A 658 -3.93 -44.00 0.12
C GLY A 658 -4.09 -45.09 -0.95
N VAL A 659 -3.95 -44.73 -2.23
CA VAL A 659 -3.83 -45.69 -3.33
C VAL A 659 -2.57 -46.53 -3.12
N GLN A 660 -2.68 -47.84 -3.38
CA GLN A 660 -1.62 -48.83 -3.15
C GLN A 660 -1.04 -49.38 -4.46
N ASN A 661 -1.84 -49.41 -5.52
CA ASN A 661 -1.43 -49.89 -6.84
C ASN A 661 -2.30 -49.24 -7.92
N PHE A 662 -1.68 -48.78 -8.99
CA PHE A 662 -2.33 -48.19 -10.16
C PHE A 662 -1.39 -48.25 -11.37
N TYR A 663 -1.90 -47.98 -12.57
CA TYR A 663 -1.07 -47.72 -13.75
C TYR A 663 -1.48 -46.41 -14.43
N LEU A 664 -0.56 -45.85 -15.21
CA LEU A 664 -0.81 -44.74 -16.14
C LEU A 664 -1.00 -45.32 -17.54
N ASP A 665 -1.99 -44.82 -18.29
CA ASP A 665 -2.11 -45.15 -19.72
C ASP A 665 -1.34 -44.17 -20.63
N ALA A 666 -1.54 -44.28 -21.94
CA ALA A 666 -0.86 -43.43 -22.93
C ALA A 666 -1.31 -41.95 -22.91
N SER A 667 -2.46 -41.65 -22.30
CA SER A 667 -2.94 -40.28 -22.02
C SER A 667 -2.45 -39.76 -20.67
N PHE A 668 -1.61 -40.53 -19.97
CA PHE A 668 -1.23 -40.33 -18.57
C PHE A 668 -2.41 -40.38 -17.59
N ASP A 669 -3.55 -41.01 -17.92
CA ASP A 669 -4.66 -41.14 -16.98
C ASP A 669 -4.40 -42.22 -15.91
N VAL A 670 -4.82 -41.96 -14.67
CA VAL A 670 -4.61 -42.85 -13.51
C VAL A 670 -5.71 -43.92 -13.42
N HIS A 671 -5.32 -45.19 -13.52
CA HIS A 671 -6.21 -46.35 -13.38
C HIS A 671 -5.91 -47.13 -12.09
N VAL A 672 -6.73 -46.93 -11.06
CA VAL A 672 -6.53 -47.53 -9.72
C VAL A 672 -6.85 -49.03 -9.70
N LEU A 673 -5.90 -49.83 -9.20
CA LEU A 673 -6.00 -51.28 -9.02
C LEU A 673 -6.14 -51.72 -7.56
N ALA A 674 -5.70 -50.91 -6.59
CA ALA A 674 -5.86 -51.16 -5.16
C ALA A 674 -5.74 -49.84 -4.35
N PRO A 675 -6.44 -49.69 -3.20
CA PRO A 675 -7.28 -50.68 -2.52
C PRO A 675 -8.64 -50.93 -3.19
N GLU A 676 -9.32 -52.02 -2.84
CA GLU A 676 -10.57 -52.48 -3.48
C GLU A 676 -11.68 -51.41 -3.48
N ASN A 677 -11.76 -50.60 -2.43
CA ASN A 677 -12.72 -49.50 -2.30
C ASN A 677 -12.41 -48.26 -3.17
N MET A 678 -11.31 -48.28 -3.93
CA MET A 678 -10.90 -47.21 -4.85
C MET A 678 -10.75 -47.69 -6.31
N VAL A 679 -11.00 -48.96 -6.60
CA VAL A 679 -10.85 -49.52 -7.96
C VAL A 679 -11.82 -48.84 -8.92
N ASN A 680 -11.31 -48.46 -10.10
CA ASN A 680 -11.99 -47.67 -11.13
C ASN A 680 -12.34 -46.21 -10.75
N MET A 681 -11.90 -45.69 -9.61
CA MET A 681 -11.96 -44.24 -9.36
C MET A 681 -10.95 -43.53 -10.26
N SER A 682 -11.39 -42.44 -10.90
CA SER A 682 -10.52 -41.51 -11.63
C SER A 682 -9.60 -40.74 -10.67
N TYR A 683 -8.55 -40.11 -11.20
CA TYR A 683 -7.64 -39.28 -10.40
C TYR A 683 -8.38 -38.22 -9.58
N ARG A 684 -9.32 -37.48 -10.19
CA ARG A 684 -10.09 -36.44 -9.49
C ARG A 684 -10.94 -37.05 -8.37
N GLU A 685 -11.66 -38.15 -8.62
CA GLU A 685 -12.42 -38.84 -7.57
C GLU A 685 -11.54 -39.32 -6.41
N VAL A 686 -10.32 -39.78 -6.68
CA VAL A 686 -9.33 -40.16 -5.64
C VAL A 686 -8.93 -38.96 -4.79
N MET A 687 -8.69 -37.80 -5.39
CA MET A 687 -8.29 -36.59 -4.67
C MET A 687 -9.45 -35.91 -3.92
N GLU A 688 -10.68 -35.97 -4.44
CA GLU A 688 -11.89 -35.54 -3.69
C GLU A 688 -12.20 -36.45 -2.50
N ALA A 689 -11.85 -37.74 -2.57
CA ALA A 689 -12.07 -38.69 -1.48
C ALA A 689 -11.09 -38.52 -0.30
N VAL A 690 -10.08 -37.66 -0.43
CA VAL A 690 -9.16 -37.31 0.66
C VAL A 690 -9.94 -36.47 1.70
N PRO A 691 -9.96 -36.87 2.99
CA PRO A 691 -10.58 -36.05 4.03
C PRO A 691 -9.70 -34.84 4.33
N TRP A 692 -9.88 -33.77 3.56
CA TRP A 692 -9.12 -32.54 3.65
C TRP A 692 -9.37 -31.81 4.98
N SER A 693 -8.32 -31.14 5.44
CA SER A 693 -8.30 -30.25 6.59
C SER A 693 -7.09 -29.31 6.43
N ARG A 694 -7.06 -28.18 7.14
CA ARG A 694 -5.93 -27.24 7.07
C ARG A 694 -4.57 -27.90 7.34
N GLU A 695 -4.50 -28.78 8.35
CA GLU A 695 -3.30 -29.56 8.68
C GLU A 695 -2.93 -30.52 7.53
N LYS A 696 -3.91 -31.26 7.00
CA LYS A 696 -3.66 -32.21 5.90
C LYS A 696 -3.29 -31.53 4.57
N ALA A 697 -3.78 -30.32 4.32
CA ALA A 697 -3.38 -29.51 3.16
C ALA A 697 -1.90 -29.06 3.28
N GLN A 698 -1.46 -28.73 4.49
CA GLN A 698 -0.05 -28.41 4.77
C GLN A 698 0.84 -29.64 4.65
N ASP A 699 0.43 -30.78 5.22
CA ASP A 699 1.11 -32.08 5.01
C ASP A 699 1.25 -32.41 3.53
N PHE A 700 0.21 -32.16 2.72
CA PHE A 700 0.21 -32.42 1.29
C PHE A 700 1.20 -31.53 0.52
N ALA A 701 1.28 -30.23 0.84
CA ALA A 701 2.27 -29.33 0.25
C ALA A 701 3.71 -29.78 0.57
N GLU A 702 3.99 -30.12 1.82
CA GLU A 702 5.31 -30.64 2.23
C GLU A 702 5.64 -32.01 1.59
N PHE A 703 4.63 -32.83 1.37
CA PHE A 703 4.75 -34.14 0.74
C PHE A 703 5.01 -34.02 -0.77
N GLN A 704 4.27 -33.18 -1.50
CA GLN A 704 4.58 -32.85 -2.91
C GLN A 704 6.03 -32.37 -3.08
N MET A 705 6.50 -31.48 -2.21
CA MET A 705 7.87 -30.95 -2.23
C MET A 705 8.97 -31.96 -1.85
N ASN A 706 8.62 -33.13 -1.30
CA ASN A 706 9.54 -34.25 -1.06
C ASN A 706 9.59 -35.26 -2.22
N SER A 707 8.84 -35.02 -3.29
CA SER A 707 8.80 -35.88 -4.47
C SER A 707 10.02 -35.71 -5.38
N THR A 708 10.21 -36.66 -6.30
CA THR A 708 10.88 -36.35 -7.57
C THR A 708 9.93 -35.53 -8.45
N PHE A 709 10.48 -34.68 -9.30
CA PHE A 709 9.69 -33.86 -10.21
C PHE A 709 9.91 -34.32 -11.65
N TYR A 710 8.83 -34.30 -12.42
CA TYR A 710 8.88 -34.42 -13.88
C TYR A 710 9.15 -33.04 -14.47
N SER A 711 10.11 -32.92 -15.40
CA SER A 711 10.40 -31.69 -16.14
C SER A 711 9.88 -31.77 -17.58
N SER A 712 9.27 -30.68 -18.04
CA SER A 712 8.80 -30.47 -19.41
C SER A 712 9.65 -29.39 -20.08
N CYS A 713 10.79 -29.79 -20.62
CA CYS A 713 11.67 -28.93 -21.42
C CYS A 713 11.16 -28.88 -22.86
N ARG A 714 10.67 -27.72 -23.32
CA ARG A 714 10.19 -27.54 -24.71
C ARG A 714 11.02 -26.46 -25.39
N GLY A 715 12.01 -26.92 -26.14
CA GLY A 715 12.89 -26.08 -26.95
C GLY A 715 12.31 -25.71 -28.31
N THR A 716 12.92 -24.74 -28.98
CA THR A 716 12.60 -24.44 -30.37
C THR A 716 13.20 -25.50 -31.31
N PRO A 717 12.66 -25.68 -32.51
CA PRO A 717 13.04 -26.77 -33.43
C PRO A 717 14.47 -26.74 -33.96
N GLU A 718 15.18 -25.64 -33.77
CA GLU A 718 16.59 -25.44 -34.10
C GLU A 718 17.52 -26.08 -33.05
N SER A 719 16.99 -26.42 -31.87
CA SER A 719 17.77 -27.05 -30.81
C SER A 719 18.16 -28.48 -31.13
N SER A 720 19.36 -28.84 -30.70
CA SER A 720 19.94 -30.18 -30.75
C SER A 720 19.79 -30.97 -29.44
N VAL A 721 19.16 -30.37 -28.42
CA VAL A 721 19.00 -30.96 -27.07
C VAL A 721 17.99 -32.12 -27.06
N ASP A 722 18.40 -33.25 -26.50
CA ASP A 722 17.53 -34.42 -26.25
C ASP A 722 16.77 -34.24 -24.92
N THR A 723 15.50 -33.84 -25.01
CA THR A 723 14.68 -33.53 -23.84
C THR A 723 14.10 -34.75 -23.14
N ASP A 724 14.11 -35.94 -23.77
CA ASP A 724 13.62 -37.18 -23.15
C ASP A 724 14.51 -37.63 -21.97
N ALA A 725 15.80 -37.33 -22.03
CA ALA A 725 16.75 -37.62 -20.96
C ALA A 725 16.64 -36.67 -19.74
N LEU A 726 15.99 -35.53 -19.90
CA LEU A 726 15.91 -34.44 -18.90
C LEU A 726 14.63 -34.48 -18.05
N GLN A 727 13.80 -35.50 -18.25
CA GLN A 727 12.43 -35.59 -17.73
C GLN A 727 12.31 -35.78 -16.21
N GLN A 728 13.36 -36.19 -15.48
CA GLN A 728 13.24 -36.46 -14.03
C GLN A 728 14.41 -35.91 -13.21
N PHE A 729 14.08 -35.13 -12.17
CA PHE A 729 15.07 -34.58 -11.24
C PHE A 729 14.58 -34.59 -9.78
N THR A 730 15.52 -34.48 -8.86
CA THR A 730 15.26 -34.20 -7.43
C THR A 730 15.50 -32.73 -7.15
N VAL A 731 14.59 -32.06 -6.46
CA VAL A 731 14.71 -30.63 -6.15
C VAL A 731 15.91 -30.38 -5.22
N PRO A 732 16.90 -29.54 -5.60
CA PRO A 732 18.04 -29.22 -4.75
C PRO A 732 17.69 -28.05 -3.81
N PHE A 733 16.95 -28.31 -2.72
CA PHE A 733 16.39 -27.24 -1.87
C PHE A 733 16.92 -27.22 -0.42
N PRO A 734 17.47 -26.10 0.06
CA PRO A 734 17.47 -25.76 1.48
C PRO A 734 16.10 -25.17 1.86
N ARG A 735 15.25 -25.91 2.57
CA ARG A 735 13.93 -25.42 3.01
C ARG A 735 14.06 -24.18 3.91
N GLY A 736 13.29 -23.13 3.63
CA GLY A 736 13.05 -22.03 4.57
C GLY A 736 13.95 -20.79 4.45
N THR A 737 14.66 -20.59 3.35
CA THR A 737 15.55 -19.44 3.11
C THR A 737 14.87 -18.15 2.61
N ARG A 738 13.52 -18.10 2.56
CA ARG A 738 12.77 -16.87 2.28
C ARG A 738 13.14 -15.80 3.30
N GLN A 739 13.97 -14.84 2.91
CA GLN A 739 14.28 -13.72 3.79
C GLN A 739 13.00 -12.87 3.96
N PRO A 740 12.60 -12.55 5.20
CA PRO A 740 11.61 -11.51 5.41
C PRO A 740 12.15 -10.20 4.83
N ARG A 741 11.29 -9.38 4.23
CA ARG A 741 11.68 -8.03 3.77
C ARG A 741 12.30 -7.28 4.96
N GLU A 742 13.36 -6.50 4.73
CA GLU A 742 14.07 -5.80 5.81
C GLU A 742 13.11 -4.93 6.63
N ASP A 743 13.06 -5.16 7.94
CA ASP A 743 12.35 -4.29 8.88
C ASP A 743 13.15 -3.00 9.09
N VAL A 744 12.82 -1.99 8.27
CA VAL A 744 13.38 -0.64 8.27
C VAL A 744 13.26 0.06 9.65
N CYS A 745 12.32 -0.37 10.50
CA CYS A 745 12.04 0.24 11.80
C CYS A 745 12.88 -0.38 12.93
N SER A 746 13.13 -1.70 12.91
CA SER A 746 13.99 -2.35 13.92
C SER A 746 15.47 -1.91 13.86
N LEU A 747 15.98 -1.56 12.67
CA LEU A 747 17.36 -1.11 12.46
C LEU A 747 17.72 0.24 13.13
N ARG A 748 16.75 0.96 13.69
CA ARG A 748 17.00 2.19 14.48
C ARG A 748 17.12 1.96 15.99
N ALA A 749 16.86 0.75 16.49
CA ALA A 749 16.85 0.46 17.93
C ALA A 749 18.25 0.27 18.55
N THR A 750 19.30 0.11 17.74
CA THR A 750 20.69 -0.02 18.22
C THR A 750 21.41 1.33 18.23
N PRO A 751 21.77 1.90 19.41
CA PRO A 751 22.69 3.02 19.45
C PRO A 751 24.07 2.56 18.95
N THR A 752 24.54 3.15 17.85
CA THR A 752 25.90 2.93 17.36
C THR A 752 26.92 3.41 18.41
N PRO A 753 27.97 2.62 18.72
CA PRO A 753 29.02 3.08 19.63
C PRO A 753 29.78 4.26 19.01
N ASP A 754 29.83 5.37 19.74
CA ASP A 754 30.44 6.63 19.33
C ASP A 754 31.96 6.45 19.07
N PRO A 755 32.46 6.66 17.83
CA PRO A 755 33.90 6.62 17.55
C PRO A 755 34.59 7.86 18.11
N GLN A 756 35.58 7.64 18.97
CA GLN A 756 36.22 8.70 19.76
C GLN A 756 36.78 9.87 18.94
N GLY A 757 36.42 11.09 19.36
CA GLY A 757 37.37 12.18 19.61
C GLY A 757 38.11 12.81 18.43
N GLY A 758 37.52 13.84 17.84
CA GLY A 758 38.21 14.78 16.93
C GLY A 758 37.85 16.24 17.24
N SER A 759 38.76 17.00 17.85
CA SER A 759 38.53 18.40 18.22
C SER A 759 38.89 19.39 17.11
N GLY A 760 37.95 20.25 16.71
CA GLY A 760 38.19 21.39 15.81
C GLY A 760 37.02 22.38 15.83
N PRO A 761 37.24 23.71 15.96
CA PRO A 761 36.15 24.67 16.07
C PRO A 761 35.75 25.30 14.72
N SER A 762 34.46 25.48 14.48
CA SER A 762 33.96 26.40 13.45
C SER A 762 32.63 27.04 13.88
N ASP A 763 32.70 28.32 14.28
CA ASP A 763 31.53 29.15 14.56
C ASP A 763 30.72 29.44 13.29
N SER A 764 29.41 29.18 13.31
CA SER A 764 28.41 29.76 12.39
C SER A 764 26.99 29.54 12.95
N PRO A 765 26.29 30.57 13.45
CA PRO A 765 24.89 30.42 13.84
C PRO A 765 23.97 30.49 12.61
N GLY A 766 23.27 29.40 12.31
CA GLY A 766 22.15 29.40 11.36
C GLY A 766 20.98 30.27 11.84
N PRO A 767 20.13 30.79 10.94
CA PRO A 767 19.12 31.79 11.27
C PRO A 767 18.02 31.22 12.17
N ALA A 768 17.68 31.98 13.23
CA ALA A 768 16.51 31.69 14.05
C ALA A 768 15.22 31.89 13.24
N GLY A 769 14.34 30.89 13.21
CA GLY A 769 13.00 31.01 12.63
C GLY A 769 12.12 31.93 13.46
N GLY A 770 12.08 33.21 13.09
CA GLY A 770 11.12 34.19 13.61
C GLY A 770 10.07 34.54 12.56
N CYS A 771 8.80 34.64 12.95
CA CYS A 771 7.72 35.00 12.04
C CYS A 771 7.90 36.42 11.47
N THR A 772 8.24 36.53 10.19
CA THR A 772 8.11 37.78 9.42
C THR A 772 6.76 37.82 8.70
N ALA A 773 5.99 38.89 8.90
CA ALA A 773 4.66 39.02 8.32
C ALA A 773 4.70 39.19 6.78
N LEU A 774 4.10 38.25 6.04
CA LEU A 774 3.87 38.44 4.60
C LEU A 774 2.77 39.45 4.33
N GLN A 775 3.02 40.36 3.39
CA GLN A 775 2.10 41.40 2.96
C GLN A 775 0.94 40.82 2.14
N ALA A 776 -0.26 41.37 2.36
CA ALA A 776 -1.46 40.98 1.62
C ALA A 776 -1.53 41.68 0.26
N HIS A 777 -1.49 40.90 -0.83
CA HIS A 777 -2.11 41.24 -2.12
C HIS A 777 -2.55 39.93 -2.82
N HIS A 778 -3.51 40.04 -3.75
CA HIS A 778 -4.25 38.92 -4.40
C HIS A 778 -5.27 38.18 -3.53
N ALA A 779 -6.33 38.89 -3.13
CA ALA A 779 -7.61 38.30 -2.75
C ALA A 779 -8.77 39.08 -3.38
N ALA A 780 -9.08 38.80 -4.65
CA ALA A 780 -10.28 39.26 -5.34
C ALA A 780 -10.53 38.38 -6.58
N GLY A 781 -11.46 37.43 -6.49
CA GLY A 781 -11.72 36.48 -7.58
C GLY A 781 -12.75 35.41 -7.25
N TYR A 782 -14.03 35.78 -7.37
CA TYR A 782 -15.21 34.91 -7.50
C TYR A 782 -15.69 34.06 -6.31
N VAL A 783 -16.96 34.31 -5.98
CA VAL A 783 -17.88 33.44 -5.26
C VAL A 783 -18.86 32.88 -6.29
N LEU A 784 -19.08 31.57 -6.33
CA LEU A 784 -20.36 30.96 -6.76
C LEU A 784 -20.40 29.43 -6.51
N SER A 785 -21.34 29.03 -5.65
CA SER A 785 -22.13 27.78 -5.62
C SER A 785 -21.49 26.37 -5.69
N THR A 786 -21.63 25.64 -4.57
CA THR A 786 -22.13 24.25 -4.41
C THR A 786 -21.51 23.04 -5.15
N CYS A 787 -20.99 22.12 -4.33
CA CYS A 787 -20.87 20.65 -4.49
C CYS A 787 -20.02 20.11 -5.66
N LEU A 788 -18.93 19.38 -5.35
CA LEU A 788 -18.74 17.96 -5.74
C LEU A 788 -17.48 17.28 -5.11
N VAL A 789 -17.68 16.06 -4.59
CA VAL A 789 -16.71 14.94 -4.49
C VAL A 789 -15.59 14.95 -3.42
N ALA A 790 -15.40 13.76 -2.83
CA ALA A 790 -14.44 13.40 -1.78
C ALA A 790 -13.26 12.55 -2.31
N LEU A 791 -12.20 12.38 -1.51
CA LEU A 791 -11.38 11.14 -1.43
C LEU A 791 -10.26 11.24 -0.37
N VAL A 792 -10.15 10.26 0.55
CA VAL A 792 -8.92 9.68 1.16
C VAL A 792 -9.33 8.31 1.82
N PHE A 793 -8.35 7.44 2.07
CA PHE A 793 -8.37 5.98 1.94
C PHE A 793 -8.77 5.13 3.17
N THR A 794 -8.82 3.81 2.93
CA THR A 794 -8.85 2.60 3.80
C THR A 794 -10.04 1.63 3.56
N ILE A 795 -10.15 0.57 4.37
CA ILE A 795 -10.48 -0.84 4.01
C ILE A 795 -11.83 -1.30 4.65
N TRP A 796 -12.44 -2.49 4.44
CA TRP A 796 -11.99 -3.83 3.96
C TRP A 796 -13.00 -4.49 2.96
N ALA A 797 -12.73 -5.75 2.56
CA ALA A 797 -13.25 -6.53 1.40
C ALA A 797 -14.74 -6.96 1.40
N GLU A 798 -15.26 -7.30 0.21
CA GLU A 798 -15.42 -8.71 -0.23
C GLU A 798 -14.34 -8.99 -1.29
#